data_AF-A0A0N1AGU6-F1
#
_entry.id   AF-A0A0N1AGU6-F1
#
_cell.length_a   1.000
_cell.length_b   1.000
_cell.length_c   1.000
_cell.angle_alpha   90.00
_cell.angle_beta   90.00
_cell.angle_gamma   90.00
#
_symmetry.space_group_name_H-M   'P 1'
#
loop_
_entity.id
_entity.type
_entity.pdbx_description
1 polymer ?
#
loop_
_entity_poly.entity_id
_entity_poly.type
_entity_poly.pdbx_seq_one_letter_code
_entity_poly.pdbx_strand_id
1 'polypeptide(L)'
;MEDVVSRQYRHATGHGVGTAEMQAWKHSLLEMAKVLSDEEIPADASVAIEYQLPQSSKRIDFVITGEDAMARTQVVIIELKQWSASRRSEKDAIVWARRGGRSGEREGTHPSYQAWSYATYLQDFNVGVQEREMTMQPCAYLHNHPRDGEIDHPHYRAHIERAPLFLARERARLQAFIRQHVRHGDRRNALYAIENGRIRPSKLLADSVTGLLQGRPEFVLIDDQKLVFESILAADARSSQKKQVVIVKGGPGTGKSVVAINLLGALLARQRNARYVSKNAAPRAVYEAKLTGAFTKSRISHLFSGSGAFVEHEPDAYDTLIVDEAHRLNEKSGLYRNLGDNQVRELIRAARCTAFFVDDAQRVTLLDIGHSAELKRQALALGAEITELDLASQFRCNGSDDYLSWLDNTLGVRETANIMLDTGDYDFRVMDSPAELHALVALKNAANDRSRVVAGYCWAWPSKRNPQAWDIEMPEFGYRRRWNLDQDGSLWIVTPGSVDQVGCIHTCQGLELDHVGVIIGPDLQFRDGRLVVDASRRAASDQSVKGLKAMAKQDPQKAQALAEAIVKNTYRTLMTRGMKGCYVYCTDKPLADYLRSRLSAAPAAPAPITIQPAAKAAARVIPLRRVSQQERLDGMPAVPVIDLRFAAGHFSDPQALETGAEDWVALPDWISAKPNLFVAQVIGESMNRRIPSGAWCLFRARPAGTREGKVVVVQHRSIADPETGGQYTIKVYSSEKVAAEDGGWRHTRIVLKPDSSQPDFQPMEITAEEGDDSFEVVAEMLEVLSTAAL
;
A
#
# COMPACT_ATOMS: atom_id res chain seq x y z
N MET A 1 -14.48 -29.47 -16.19
CA MET A 1 -13.78 -28.16 -16.17
C MET A 1 -13.46 -27.75 -14.73
N GLU A 2 -14.45 -27.84 -13.85
CA GLU A 2 -14.36 -27.64 -12.40
C GLU A 2 -13.20 -28.38 -11.73
N ASP A 3 -12.92 -29.64 -12.10
CA ASP A 3 -11.80 -30.39 -11.53
C ASP A 3 -10.43 -29.82 -11.95
N VAL A 4 -10.34 -29.27 -13.16
CA VAL A 4 -9.11 -28.61 -13.64
C VAL A 4 -8.91 -27.31 -12.88
N VAL A 5 -9.96 -26.49 -12.78
CA VAL A 5 -9.92 -25.23 -12.00
C VAL A 5 -9.60 -25.51 -10.54
N SER A 6 -10.20 -26.52 -9.93
CA SER A 6 -9.92 -26.92 -8.54
C SER A 6 -8.48 -27.34 -8.31
N ARG A 7 -7.90 -28.13 -9.22
CA ARG A 7 -6.49 -28.51 -9.15
C ARG A 7 -5.57 -27.29 -9.29
N GLN A 8 -5.83 -26.41 -10.26
CA GLN A 8 -5.01 -25.22 -10.48
C GLN A 8 -5.17 -24.20 -9.36
N TYR A 9 -6.38 -24.01 -8.84
CA TYR A 9 -6.66 -23.18 -7.68
C TYR A 9 -5.90 -23.67 -6.46
N ARG A 10 -5.92 -24.98 -6.18
CA ARG A 10 -5.14 -25.57 -5.08
C ARG A 10 -3.64 -25.39 -5.30
N HIS A 11 -3.15 -25.51 -6.53
CA HIS A 11 -1.74 -25.29 -6.85
C HIS A 11 -1.34 -23.82 -6.63
N ALA A 12 -2.16 -22.87 -7.08
CA ALA A 12 -1.88 -21.44 -6.97
C ALA A 12 -2.05 -20.88 -5.56
N THR A 13 -3.01 -21.39 -4.79
CA THR A 13 -3.38 -20.84 -3.47
C THR A 13 -2.95 -21.70 -2.28
N GLY A 14 -2.54 -22.94 -2.51
CA GLY A 14 -2.29 -23.93 -1.45
C GLY A 14 -3.56 -24.48 -0.78
N HIS A 15 -4.75 -23.96 -1.10
CA HIS A 15 -6.00 -24.28 -0.42
C HIS A 15 -6.96 -25.06 -1.32
N GLY A 16 -7.70 -26.01 -0.73
CA GLY A 16 -8.82 -26.68 -1.41
C GLY A 16 -10.11 -25.89 -1.28
N VAL A 17 -11.01 -26.04 -2.25
CA VAL A 17 -12.35 -25.42 -2.21
C VAL A 17 -13.40 -26.35 -1.60
N GLY A 18 -14.41 -25.76 -0.98
CA GLY A 18 -15.54 -26.50 -0.41
C GLY A 18 -16.46 -27.09 -1.49
N THR A 19 -17.32 -28.02 -1.09
CA THR A 19 -18.30 -28.65 -1.99
C THR A 19 -19.26 -27.64 -2.63
N ALA A 20 -19.67 -26.61 -1.90
CA ALA A 20 -20.53 -25.55 -2.41
C ALA A 20 -19.87 -24.72 -3.52
N GLU A 21 -18.58 -24.44 -3.38
CA GLU A 21 -17.78 -23.69 -4.35
C GLU A 21 -17.49 -24.53 -5.60
N MET A 22 -17.21 -25.83 -5.43
CA MET A 22 -17.13 -26.77 -6.55
C MET A 22 -18.44 -26.85 -7.36
N GLN A 23 -19.59 -26.90 -6.69
CA GLN A 23 -20.89 -26.87 -7.37
C GLN A 23 -21.12 -25.53 -8.06
N ALA A 24 -20.68 -24.44 -7.44
CA ALA A 24 -20.77 -23.12 -8.05
C ALA A 24 -19.98 -23.07 -9.37
N TRP A 25 -18.71 -23.49 -9.37
CA TRP A 25 -17.90 -23.56 -10.57
C TRP A 25 -18.50 -24.45 -11.65
N LYS A 26 -19.00 -25.63 -11.28
CA LYS A 26 -19.62 -26.55 -12.23
C LYS A 26 -20.75 -25.88 -13.03
N HIS A 27 -21.59 -25.09 -12.37
CA HIS A 27 -22.70 -24.41 -13.04
C HIS A 27 -22.26 -23.14 -13.78
N SER A 28 -21.51 -22.25 -13.14
CA SER A 28 -21.15 -20.95 -13.75
C SER A 28 -20.15 -21.09 -14.90
N LEU A 29 -19.15 -21.99 -14.79
CA LEU A 29 -18.17 -22.19 -15.85
C LEU A 29 -18.79 -22.81 -17.10
N LEU A 30 -19.83 -23.64 -16.95
CA LEU A 30 -20.56 -24.18 -18.09
C LEU A 30 -21.29 -23.08 -18.86
N GLU A 31 -21.89 -22.11 -18.17
CA GLU A 31 -22.55 -20.98 -18.83
C GLU A 31 -21.53 -20.08 -19.53
N MET A 32 -20.36 -19.84 -18.92
CA MET A 32 -19.29 -19.10 -19.59
C MET A 32 -18.68 -19.86 -20.78
N ALA A 33 -18.54 -21.18 -20.70
CA ALA A 33 -18.10 -21.97 -21.85
C ALA A 33 -19.05 -21.81 -23.04
N LYS A 34 -20.38 -21.76 -22.80
CA LYS A 34 -21.37 -21.48 -23.86
C LYS A 34 -21.23 -20.08 -24.43
N VAL A 35 -20.92 -19.09 -23.61
CA VAL A 35 -20.66 -17.70 -24.05
C VAL A 35 -19.43 -17.67 -24.97
N LEU A 36 -18.32 -18.26 -24.54
CA LEU A 36 -17.05 -18.25 -25.27
C LEU A 36 -17.00 -19.17 -26.49
N SER A 37 -17.99 -20.06 -26.67
CA SER A 37 -18.10 -20.93 -27.86
C SER A 37 -18.54 -20.18 -29.13
N ASP A 38 -18.58 -18.85 -29.10
CA ASP A 38 -18.90 -18.02 -30.26
C ASP A 38 -17.67 -17.93 -31.18
N GLU A 39 -17.82 -18.25 -32.46
CA GLU A 39 -16.74 -18.26 -33.44
C GLU A 39 -16.14 -16.85 -33.70
N GLU A 40 -16.87 -15.79 -33.37
CA GLU A 40 -16.36 -14.41 -33.46
C GLU A 40 -15.53 -13.98 -32.25
N ILE A 41 -15.51 -14.78 -31.17
CA ILE A 41 -14.59 -14.57 -30.05
C ILE A 41 -13.27 -15.29 -30.39
N PRO A 42 -12.13 -14.59 -30.44
CA PRO A 42 -10.87 -15.17 -30.87
C PRO A 42 -10.43 -16.35 -29.99
N ALA A 43 -10.02 -17.45 -30.63
CA ALA A 43 -9.51 -18.64 -29.92
C ALA A 43 -8.20 -18.38 -29.17
N ASP A 44 -7.48 -17.31 -29.53
CA ASP A 44 -6.24 -16.83 -28.92
C ASP A 44 -6.46 -15.67 -27.93
N ALA A 45 -7.70 -15.44 -27.47
CA ALA A 45 -7.98 -14.57 -26.33
C ALA A 45 -7.52 -15.24 -25.02
N SER A 46 -6.81 -14.51 -24.15
CA SER A 46 -6.42 -15.04 -22.85
C SER A 46 -7.58 -14.96 -21.86
N VAL A 47 -7.70 -15.97 -21.00
CA VAL A 47 -8.74 -16.08 -19.98
C VAL A 47 -8.13 -16.36 -18.62
N ALA A 48 -8.54 -15.60 -17.61
CA ALA A 48 -8.26 -15.85 -16.21
C ALA A 48 -9.56 -16.16 -15.47
N ILE A 49 -9.51 -17.10 -14.53
CA ILE A 49 -10.65 -17.54 -13.72
C ILE A 49 -10.26 -17.38 -12.26
N GLU A 50 -11.15 -16.82 -11.43
CA GLU A 50 -10.87 -16.55 -10.01
C GLU A 50 -9.62 -15.69 -9.82
N TYR A 51 -9.45 -14.65 -10.65
CA TYR A 51 -8.29 -13.77 -10.60
C TYR A 51 -8.31 -12.95 -9.30
N GLN A 52 -7.30 -13.17 -8.45
CA GLN A 52 -7.19 -12.48 -7.17
C GLN A 52 -6.77 -11.02 -7.36
N LEU A 53 -7.54 -10.09 -6.79
CA LEU A 53 -7.17 -8.68 -6.79
C LEU A 53 -5.89 -8.46 -5.97
N PRO A 54 -4.94 -7.65 -6.46
CA PRO A 54 -3.77 -7.26 -5.67
C PRO A 54 -4.17 -6.72 -4.31
N GLN A 55 -3.44 -7.06 -3.24
CA GLN A 55 -3.70 -6.50 -1.90
C GLN A 55 -5.14 -6.68 -1.36
N SER A 56 -5.90 -7.64 -1.89
CA SER A 56 -7.28 -7.93 -1.47
C SER A 56 -7.60 -9.43 -1.53
N SER A 57 -8.45 -9.89 -0.62
CA SER A 57 -8.96 -11.28 -0.58
C SER A 57 -10.02 -11.54 -1.64
N LYS A 58 -10.42 -10.49 -2.35
CA LYS A 58 -11.47 -10.52 -3.35
C LYS A 58 -10.92 -11.02 -4.68
N ARG A 59 -11.75 -11.79 -5.38
CA ARG A 59 -11.41 -12.40 -6.65
C ARG A 59 -12.42 -11.93 -7.69
N ILE A 60 -11.93 -11.73 -8.90
CA ILE A 60 -12.73 -11.52 -10.10
C ILE A 60 -13.05 -12.91 -10.65
N ASP A 61 -14.33 -13.21 -10.86
CA ASP A 61 -14.75 -14.54 -11.33
C ASP A 61 -14.16 -14.88 -12.70
N PHE A 62 -14.16 -13.91 -13.62
CA PHE A 62 -13.65 -14.09 -14.97
C PHE A 62 -12.98 -12.83 -15.52
N VAL A 63 -11.82 -12.99 -16.14
CA VAL A 63 -11.11 -11.94 -16.90
C VAL A 63 -10.84 -12.47 -18.31
N ILE A 64 -11.19 -11.70 -19.33
CA ILE A 64 -10.88 -12.00 -20.74
C ILE A 64 -10.07 -10.84 -21.28
N THR A 65 -8.94 -11.13 -21.92
CA THR A 65 -8.10 -10.11 -22.54
C THR A 65 -7.95 -10.36 -24.03
N GLY A 66 -7.88 -9.27 -24.79
CA GLY A 66 -7.62 -9.28 -26.22
C GLY A 66 -7.50 -7.85 -26.75
N GLU A 67 -7.75 -7.67 -28.03
CA GLU A 67 -7.73 -6.34 -28.67
C GLU A 67 -9.06 -6.04 -29.35
N ASP A 68 -9.45 -4.76 -29.35
CA ASP A 68 -10.60 -4.29 -30.12
C ASP A 68 -10.27 -4.16 -31.62
N ALA A 69 -11.25 -3.72 -32.42
CA ALA A 69 -11.05 -3.50 -33.85
C ALA A 69 -10.00 -2.42 -34.19
N MET A 70 -9.60 -1.58 -33.24
CA MET A 70 -8.55 -0.56 -33.37
C MET A 70 -7.20 -1.02 -32.80
N ALA A 71 -7.06 -2.33 -32.51
CA ALA A 71 -5.86 -2.93 -31.91
C ALA A 71 -5.50 -2.35 -30.52
N ARG A 72 -6.49 -1.84 -29.77
CA ARG A 72 -6.32 -1.38 -28.38
C ARG A 72 -6.58 -2.53 -27.44
N THR A 73 -5.72 -2.72 -26.46
CA THR A 73 -5.85 -3.77 -25.45
C THR A 73 -7.10 -3.57 -24.59
N GLN A 74 -7.98 -4.56 -24.61
CA GLN A 74 -9.19 -4.59 -23.80
C GLN A 74 -9.10 -5.70 -22.75
N VAL A 75 -9.63 -5.40 -21.56
CA VAL A 75 -9.70 -6.32 -20.43
C VAL A 75 -11.16 -6.39 -19.98
N VAL A 76 -11.86 -7.44 -20.38
CA VAL A 76 -13.25 -7.68 -19.98
C VAL A 76 -13.26 -8.36 -18.61
N ILE A 77 -13.89 -7.71 -17.64
CA ILE A 77 -14.02 -8.18 -16.26
C ILE A 77 -15.46 -8.62 -16.06
N ILE A 78 -15.69 -9.88 -15.70
CA ILE A 78 -17.03 -10.44 -15.56
C ILE A 78 -17.24 -10.93 -14.13
N GLU A 79 -18.21 -10.33 -13.45
CA GLU A 79 -18.74 -10.85 -12.19
C GLU A 79 -19.89 -11.83 -12.49
N LEU A 80 -19.78 -13.05 -11.99
CA LEU A 80 -20.73 -14.14 -12.22
C LEU A 80 -21.56 -14.39 -10.96
N LYS A 81 -22.89 -14.36 -11.10
CA LYS A 81 -23.81 -14.72 -10.01
C LYS A 81 -24.83 -15.74 -10.47
N GLN A 82 -25.09 -16.72 -9.60
CA GLN A 82 -26.05 -17.81 -9.88
C GLN A 82 -27.46 -17.50 -9.39
N TRP A 83 -27.74 -16.25 -9.05
CA TRP A 83 -28.99 -15.85 -8.40
C TRP A 83 -30.16 -16.09 -9.34
N SER A 84 -31.21 -16.73 -8.82
CA SER A 84 -32.47 -16.93 -9.54
C SER A 84 -33.54 -15.89 -9.17
N ALA A 85 -33.32 -15.16 -8.08
CA ALA A 85 -34.17 -14.08 -7.61
C ALA A 85 -33.34 -13.11 -6.76
N SER A 86 -33.78 -11.87 -6.72
CA SER A 86 -33.27 -10.81 -5.87
C SER A 86 -34.40 -9.88 -5.46
N ARG A 87 -34.13 -9.00 -4.51
CA ARG A 87 -35.04 -7.95 -4.08
C ARG A 87 -34.27 -6.65 -3.94
N ARG A 88 -34.87 -5.57 -4.44
CA ARG A 88 -34.30 -4.22 -4.35
C ARG A 88 -34.02 -3.83 -2.90
N SER A 89 -32.87 -3.19 -2.68
CA SER A 89 -32.59 -2.41 -1.47
C SER A 89 -32.75 -0.92 -1.78
N GLU A 90 -33.21 -0.15 -0.81
CA GLU A 90 -33.26 1.31 -0.91
C GLU A 90 -31.86 1.95 -0.78
N LYS A 91 -30.85 1.16 -0.36
CA LYS A 91 -29.44 1.56 -0.28
C LYS A 91 -28.80 1.62 -1.67
N ASP A 92 -27.89 2.57 -1.88
CA ASP A 92 -27.21 2.74 -3.17
C ASP A 92 -26.30 1.55 -3.49
N ALA A 93 -26.37 0.98 -4.69
CA ALA A 93 -25.53 -0.15 -5.12
C ALA A 93 -25.62 -1.41 -4.24
N ILE A 94 -26.68 -1.56 -3.44
CA ILE A 94 -26.92 -2.71 -2.57
C ILE A 94 -28.20 -3.43 -2.98
N VAL A 95 -28.22 -4.76 -2.89
CA VAL A 95 -29.34 -5.63 -3.25
C VAL A 95 -29.46 -6.80 -2.27
N TRP A 96 -30.66 -7.33 -2.12
CA TRP A 96 -30.92 -8.55 -1.39
C TRP A 96 -30.96 -9.74 -2.35
N ALA A 97 -30.24 -10.82 -2.04
CA ALA A 97 -30.24 -12.01 -2.87
C ALA A 97 -30.00 -13.28 -2.04
N ARG A 98 -30.46 -14.43 -2.56
CA ARG A 98 -30.09 -15.74 -2.02
C ARG A 98 -28.77 -16.18 -2.63
N ARG A 99 -27.72 -16.17 -1.80
CA ARG A 99 -26.33 -16.47 -2.22
C ARG A 99 -25.97 -17.97 -2.20
N GLY A 100 -26.95 -18.85 -2.38
CA GLY A 100 -26.77 -20.31 -2.37
C GLY A 100 -26.78 -20.97 -0.99
N GLY A 101 -26.95 -22.29 -0.98
CA GLY A 101 -27.03 -23.13 0.23
C GLY A 101 -28.37 -23.05 0.97
N ARG A 102 -28.40 -23.51 2.24
CA ARG A 102 -29.56 -23.39 3.16
C ARG A 102 -29.70 -21.98 3.77
N SER A 103 -28.79 -21.08 3.42
CA SER A 103 -28.74 -19.70 3.92
C SER A 103 -29.95 -18.90 3.44
N GLY A 104 -30.54 -18.09 4.33
CA GLY A 104 -31.58 -17.12 3.95
C GLY A 104 -31.07 -16.03 3.01
N GLU A 105 -32.00 -15.17 2.57
CA GLU A 105 -31.68 -13.96 1.81
C GLU A 105 -30.68 -13.08 2.59
N ARG A 106 -29.68 -12.54 1.90
CA ARG A 106 -28.68 -11.64 2.49
C ARG A 106 -28.47 -10.42 1.61
N GLU A 107 -28.17 -9.32 2.28
CA GLU A 107 -27.84 -8.06 1.63
C GLU A 107 -26.36 -8.03 1.17
N GLY A 108 -26.09 -7.32 0.08
CA GLY A 108 -24.77 -6.79 -0.23
C GLY A 108 -24.68 -6.20 -1.62
N THR A 109 -23.49 -6.10 -2.18
CA THR A 109 -23.26 -5.30 -3.40
C THR A 109 -24.04 -5.80 -4.61
N HIS A 110 -24.54 -4.83 -5.38
CA HIS A 110 -25.11 -5.04 -6.69
C HIS A 110 -24.00 -5.54 -7.64
N PRO A 111 -24.23 -6.60 -8.45
CA PRO A 111 -23.18 -7.20 -9.29
C PRO A 111 -22.49 -6.23 -10.25
N SER A 112 -23.23 -5.29 -10.86
CA SER A 112 -22.62 -4.22 -11.67
C SER A 112 -21.68 -3.31 -10.87
N TYR A 113 -22.06 -2.91 -9.66
CA TYR A 113 -21.18 -2.11 -8.81
C TYR A 113 -19.91 -2.90 -8.47
N GLN A 114 -20.07 -4.19 -8.14
CA GLN A 114 -18.97 -5.08 -7.81
C GLN A 114 -17.97 -5.20 -8.98
N ALA A 115 -18.44 -5.53 -10.18
CA ALA A 115 -17.60 -5.62 -11.39
C ALA A 115 -16.88 -4.30 -11.69
N TRP A 116 -17.60 -3.18 -11.65
CA TRP A 116 -17.00 -1.84 -11.84
C TRP A 116 -15.97 -1.51 -10.76
N SER A 117 -16.25 -1.85 -9.51
CA SER A 117 -15.36 -1.58 -8.39
C SER A 117 -14.05 -2.35 -8.51
N TYR A 118 -14.10 -3.60 -8.98
CA TYR A 118 -12.92 -4.41 -9.24
C TYR A 118 -12.10 -3.90 -10.42
N ALA A 119 -12.76 -3.49 -11.51
CA ALA A 119 -12.08 -2.87 -12.65
C ALA A 119 -11.34 -1.59 -12.24
N THR A 120 -12.00 -0.73 -11.46
CA THR A 120 -11.39 0.52 -10.97
C THR A 120 -10.24 0.21 -10.02
N TYR A 121 -10.41 -0.76 -9.12
CA TYR A 121 -9.35 -1.21 -8.21
C TYR A 121 -8.12 -1.71 -8.99
N LEU A 122 -8.31 -2.58 -9.98
CA LEU A 122 -7.21 -3.10 -10.79
C LEU A 122 -6.49 -1.98 -11.56
N GLN A 123 -7.25 -1.01 -12.07
CA GLN A 123 -6.70 0.17 -12.77
C GLN A 123 -5.89 1.08 -11.85
N ASP A 124 -6.28 1.25 -10.59
CA ASP A 124 -5.56 2.09 -9.63
C ASP A 124 -4.26 1.44 -9.11
N PHE A 125 -4.23 0.11 -9.04
CA PHE A 125 -3.14 -0.64 -8.43
C PHE A 125 -2.16 -1.28 -9.41
N ASN A 126 -2.52 -1.50 -10.67
CA ASN A 126 -1.65 -2.16 -11.62
C ASN A 126 -0.96 -1.15 -12.55
N VAL A 127 0.35 -0.98 -12.37
CA VAL A 127 1.16 -0.08 -13.22
C VAL A 127 1.09 -0.51 -14.68
N GLY A 128 1.04 -1.83 -14.95
CA GLY A 128 0.91 -2.39 -16.30
C GLY A 128 -0.38 -2.00 -17.00
N VAL A 129 -1.47 -1.76 -16.26
CA VAL A 129 -2.75 -1.31 -16.83
C VAL A 129 -2.66 0.16 -17.29
N GLN A 130 -2.06 1.03 -16.47
CA GLN A 130 -1.95 2.46 -16.78
C GLN A 130 -0.89 2.75 -17.87
N GLU A 131 0.27 2.11 -17.78
CA GLU A 131 1.40 2.35 -18.70
C GLU A 131 1.17 1.73 -20.09
N ARG A 132 0.38 0.66 -20.18
CA ARG A 132 0.06 -0.01 -21.47
C ARG A 132 -1.29 0.41 -22.06
N GLU A 133 -1.91 1.47 -21.53
CA GLU A 133 -3.19 2.02 -22.00
C GLU A 133 -4.30 0.94 -22.13
N MET A 134 -4.34 -0.01 -21.18
CA MET A 134 -5.35 -1.06 -21.20
C MET A 134 -6.71 -0.47 -20.83
N THR A 135 -7.75 -0.81 -21.60
CA THR A 135 -9.11 -0.36 -21.31
C THR A 135 -9.88 -1.45 -20.58
N MET A 136 -10.37 -1.13 -19.38
CA MET A 136 -11.16 -2.04 -18.55
C MET A 136 -12.63 -2.01 -18.98
N GLN A 137 -13.22 -3.19 -19.17
CA GLN A 137 -14.61 -3.38 -19.61
C GLN A 137 -15.36 -4.25 -18.59
N PRO A 138 -15.81 -3.69 -17.46
CA PRO A 138 -16.53 -4.46 -16.45
C PRO A 138 -17.96 -4.78 -16.89
N CYS A 139 -18.45 -5.97 -16.54
CA CYS A 139 -19.85 -6.35 -16.64
C CYS A 139 -20.23 -7.41 -15.61
N ALA A 140 -21.52 -7.62 -15.43
CA ALA A 140 -22.04 -8.66 -14.56
C ALA A 140 -22.96 -9.61 -15.34
N TYR A 141 -22.84 -10.91 -15.09
CA TYR A 141 -23.68 -11.94 -15.71
C TYR A 141 -24.39 -12.81 -14.66
N LEU A 142 -25.71 -12.68 -14.61
CA LEU A 142 -26.60 -13.43 -13.72
C LEU A 142 -27.34 -14.49 -14.54
N HIS A 143 -26.67 -15.61 -14.78
CA HIS A 143 -27.10 -16.61 -15.76
C HIS A 143 -28.39 -17.37 -15.38
N ASN A 144 -28.88 -17.25 -14.14
CA ASN A 144 -30.13 -17.85 -13.68
C ASN A 144 -31.25 -16.83 -13.40
N HIS A 145 -30.95 -15.53 -13.48
CA HIS A 145 -31.89 -14.50 -13.03
C HIS A 145 -32.81 -14.08 -14.19
N PRO A 146 -34.15 -14.09 -14.01
CA PRO A 146 -35.07 -13.51 -14.97
C PRO A 146 -35.01 -11.98 -14.96
N ARG A 147 -35.49 -11.31 -16.00
CA ARG A 147 -35.65 -9.85 -15.99
C ARG A 147 -36.98 -9.50 -15.32
N ASP A 148 -36.94 -9.22 -14.03
CA ASP A 148 -38.11 -8.97 -13.17
C ASP A 148 -38.26 -7.51 -12.71
N GLY A 149 -37.31 -6.63 -13.06
CA GLY A 149 -37.33 -5.21 -12.70
C GLY A 149 -36.70 -4.91 -11.34
N GLU A 150 -36.29 -5.92 -10.55
CA GLU A 150 -35.68 -5.73 -9.24
C GLU A 150 -34.18 -5.46 -9.38
N ILE A 151 -33.46 -6.34 -10.07
CA ILE A 151 -32.00 -6.23 -10.25
C ILE A 151 -31.62 -5.15 -11.27
N ASP A 152 -32.48 -4.87 -12.24
CA ASP A 152 -32.29 -3.84 -13.27
C ASP A 152 -33.13 -2.58 -13.02
N HIS A 153 -33.60 -2.39 -11.79
CA HIS A 153 -34.40 -1.24 -11.40
C HIS A 153 -33.68 0.09 -11.74
N PRO A 154 -34.39 1.15 -12.19
CA PRO A 154 -33.78 2.45 -12.51
C PRO A 154 -32.92 3.08 -11.40
N HIS A 155 -33.17 2.71 -10.14
CA HIS A 155 -32.33 3.06 -8.98
C HIS A 155 -30.85 2.65 -9.15
N TYR A 156 -30.58 1.55 -9.84
CA TYR A 156 -29.23 1.04 -10.09
C TYR A 156 -28.62 1.51 -11.41
N ARG A 157 -29.32 2.37 -12.17
CA ARG A 157 -28.93 2.75 -13.54
C ARG A 157 -27.50 3.29 -13.63
N ALA A 158 -27.09 4.15 -12.69
CA ALA A 158 -25.74 4.72 -12.67
C ALA A 158 -24.64 3.65 -12.55
N HIS A 159 -24.92 2.51 -11.91
CA HIS A 159 -23.99 1.39 -11.78
C HIS A 159 -24.05 0.46 -12.99
N ILE A 160 -25.24 0.22 -13.54
CA ILE A 160 -25.45 -0.60 -14.74
C ILE A 160 -24.82 0.06 -15.98
N GLU A 161 -24.85 1.39 -16.09
CA GLU A 161 -24.18 2.13 -17.17
C GLU A 161 -22.66 2.00 -17.11
N ARG A 162 -22.08 1.87 -15.91
CA ARG A 162 -20.64 1.66 -15.72
C ARG A 162 -20.21 0.22 -15.95
N ALA A 163 -21.07 -0.73 -15.59
CA ALA A 163 -20.85 -2.17 -15.78
C ALA A 163 -22.16 -2.84 -16.21
N PRO A 164 -22.34 -3.09 -17.52
CA PRO A 164 -23.57 -3.65 -18.06
C PRO A 164 -23.98 -4.96 -17.38
N LEU A 165 -25.28 -5.14 -17.22
CA LEU A 165 -25.89 -6.31 -16.59
C LEU A 165 -26.51 -7.22 -17.66
N PHE A 166 -26.12 -8.49 -17.65
CA PHE A 166 -26.66 -9.54 -18.52
C PHE A 166 -27.39 -10.60 -17.68
N LEU A 167 -28.59 -10.99 -18.10
CA LEU A 167 -29.46 -11.92 -17.37
C LEU A 167 -29.62 -13.27 -18.12
N ALA A 168 -30.38 -14.22 -17.56
CA ALA A 168 -30.42 -15.62 -18.00
C ALA A 168 -30.67 -15.84 -19.51
N ARG A 169 -31.48 -14.99 -20.15
CA ARG A 169 -31.84 -15.10 -21.58
C ARG A 169 -31.05 -14.16 -22.48
N GLU A 170 -29.95 -13.60 -21.99
CA GLU A 170 -29.20 -12.53 -22.67
C GLU A 170 -27.78 -12.94 -23.01
N ARG A 171 -27.52 -14.25 -23.09
CA ARG A 171 -26.23 -14.81 -23.52
C ARG A 171 -25.73 -14.18 -24.83
N ALA A 172 -26.60 -14.04 -25.82
CA ALA A 172 -26.26 -13.43 -27.10
C ALA A 172 -25.84 -11.95 -26.97
N ARG A 173 -26.40 -11.21 -25.99
CA ARG A 173 -25.98 -9.84 -25.70
C ARG A 173 -24.61 -9.79 -25.03
N LEU A 174 -24.32 -10.74 -24.14
CA LEU A 174 -22.98 -10.86 -23.55
C LEU A 174 -21.93 -11.25 -24.59
N GLN A 175 -22.26 -12.20 -25.48
CA GLN A 175 -21.41 -12.55 -26.63
C GLN A 175 -21.14 -11.31 -27.50
N ALA A 176 -22.19 -10.55 -27.82
CA ALA A 176 -22.07 -9.31 -28.58
C ALA A 176 -21.20 -8.25 -27.88
N PHE A 177 -21.25 -8.18 -26.55
CA PHE A 177 -20.40 -7.29 -25.76
C PHE A 177 -18.94 -7.75 -25.76
N ILE A 178 -18.66 -9.05 -25.60
CA ILE A 178 -17.30 -9.58 -25.63
C ILE A 178 -16.69 -9.39 -27.01
N ARG A 179 -17.37 -9.78 -28.10
CA ARG A 179 -16.85 -9.63 -29.48
C ARG A 179 -16.59 -8.17 -29.87
N GLN A 180 -17.31 -7.23 -29.26
CA GLN A 180 -17.12 -5.80 -29.50
C GLN A 180 -15.77 -5.32 -28.95
N HIS A 181 -15.36 -5.85 -27.78
CA HIS A 181 -14.14 -5.43 -27.09
C HIS A 181 -12.96 -6.37 -27.36
N VAL A 182 -13.21 -7.65 -27.62
CA VAL A 182 -12.19 -8.67 -27.91
C VAL A 182 -12.46 -9.18 -29.32
N ARG A 183 -12.03 -8.42 -30.32
CA ARG A 183 -12.16 -8.76 -31.74
C ARG A 183 -10.94 -9.53 -32.27
N HIS A 184 -9.79 -9.33 -31.64
CA HIS A 184 -8.55 -10.05 -31.89
C HIS A 184 -8.00 -10.61 -30.58
N GLY A 185 -7.23 -11.70 -30.64
CA GLY A 185 -6.65 -12.34 -29.46
C GLY A 185 -5.64 -11.48 -28.70
N ASP A 186 -5.13 -12.02 -27.60
CA ASP A 186 -4.26 -11.30 -26.67
C ASP A 186 -2.79 -11.27 -27.13
N ARG A 187 -2.53 -10.64 -28.27
CA ARG A 187 -1.19 -10.59 -28.89
C ARG A 187 -0.14 -9.87 -28.05
N ARG A 188 -0.58 -8.97 -27.15
CA ARG A 188 0.31 -8.18 -26.27
C ARG A 188 0.52 -8.82 -24.90
N ASN A 189 0.00 -10.03 -24.68
CA ASN A 189 0.06 -10.75 -23.41
C ASN A 189 -0.41 -9.85 -22.26
N ALA A 190 -1.56 -9.20 -22.44
CA ALA A 190 -2.13 -8.28 -21.47
C ALA A 190 -2.40 -8.98 -20.15
N LEU A 191 -2.90 -10.22 -20.17
CA LEU A 191 -3.11 -10.98 -18.95
C LEU A 191 -1.79 -11.24 -18.20
N TYR A 192 -0.73 -11.64 -18.91
CA TYR A 192 0.59 -11.82 -18.32
C TYR A 192 1.14 -10.51 -17.73
N ALA A 193 0.91 -9.38 -18.40
CA ALA A 193 1.33 -8.06 -17.92
C ALA A 193 0.52 -7.58 -16.70
N ILE A 194 -0.75 -8.00 -16.58
CA ILE A 194 -1.56 -7.78 -15.38
C ILE A 194 -1.04 -8.64 -14.23
N GLU A 195 -0.77 -9.91 -14.48
CA GLU A 195 -0.28 -10.86 -13.46
C GLU A 195 1.13 -10.54 -12.96
N ASN A 196 2.06 -10.25 -13.87
CA ASN A 196 3.47 -9.97 -13.57
C ASN A 196 3.78 -8.46 -13.49
N GLY A 197 2.74 -7.63 -13.60
CA GLY A 197 2.84 -6.19 -13.49
C GLY A 197 3.29 -5.78 -12.09
N ARG A 198 4.13 -4.75 -12.00
CA ARG A 198 4.47 -4.18 -10.69
C ARG A 198 3.21 -3.62 -10.06
N ILE A 199 2.84 -4.14 -8.89
CA ILE A 199 1.76 -3.60 -8.07
C ILE A 199 2.21 -2.23 -7.53
N ARG A 200 1.41 -1.20 -7.79
CA ARG A 200 1.59 0.11 -7.19
C ARG A 200 1.23 0.01 -5.70
N PRO A 201 2.02 0.62 -4.80
CA PRO A 201 1.63 0.72 -3.40
C PRO A 201 0.27 1.41 -3.30
N SER A 202 -0.63 0.93 -2.43
CA SER A 202 -1.90 1.59 -2.22
C SER A 202 -1.70 3.06 -1.85
N LYS A 203 -2.64 3.92 -2.27
CA LYS A 203 -2.66 5.31 -1.79
C LYS A 203 -2.78 5.28 -0.26
N LEU A 204 -1.89 5.98 0.44
CA LEU A 204 -2.02 6.16 1.88
C LEU A 204 -3.27 6.97 2.17
N LEU A 205 -4.12 6.50 3.09
CA LEU A 205 -5.35 7.20 3.48
C LEU A 205 -5.11 8.66 3.87
N ALA A 206 -4.01 8.92 4.58
CA ALA A 206 -3.62 10.27 4.99
C ALA A 206 -3.39 11.23 3.81
N ASP A 207 -2.90 10.75 2.68
CA ASP A 207 -2.65 11.60 1.50
C ASP A 207 -3.93 11.88 0.70
N SER A 208 -4.90 10.97 0.77
CA SER A 208 -6.17 11.06 0.05
C SER A 208 -7.28 11.79 0.82
N VAL A 209 -7.11 12.04 2.13
CA VAL A 209 -8.16 12.62 3.00
C VAL A 209 -8.71 13.95 2.44
N THR A 210 -7.86 14.79 1.86
CA THR A 210 -8.26 16.07 1.28
C THR A 210 -9.16 15.88 0.07
N GLY A 211 -8.82 14.97 -0.85
CA GLY A 211 -9.65 14.65 -2.01
C GLY A 211 -11.00 14.06 -1.59
N LEU A 212 -11.00 13.13 -0.63
CA LEU A 212 -12.22 12.51 -0.10
C LEU A 212 -13.20 13.54 0.49
N LEU A 213 -12.69 14.46 1.31
CA LEU A 213 -13.53 15.51 1.93
C LEU A 213 -13.96 16.60 0.94
N GLN A 214 -13.31 16.70 -0.22
CA GLN A 214 -13.74 17.51 -1.36
C GLN A 214 -14.71 16.78 -2.29
N GLY A 215 -15.09 15.53 -1.96
CA GLY A 215 -16.02 14.72 -2.76
C GLY A 215 -15.37 14.03 -3.97
N ARG A 216 -14.03 13.97 -4.04
CA ARG A 216 -13.33 13.21 -5.07
C ARG A 216 -13.31 11.72 -4.71
N PRO A 217 -13.58 10.81 -5.66
CA PRO A 217 -13.54 9.38 -5.42
C PRO A 217 -12.07 8.89 -5.37
N GLU A 218 -11.39 9.10 -4.24
CA GLU A 218 -9.98 8.69 -4.08
C GLU A 218 -9.80 7.20 -3.73
N PHE A 219 -10.83 6.59 -3.13
CA PHE A 219 -10.89 5.16 -2.81
C PHE A 219 -12.24 4.58 -3.19
N VAL A 220 -12.22 3.54 -4.02
CA VAL A 220 -13.42 2.75 -4.29
C VAL A 220 -13.65 1.76 -3.14
N LEU A 221 -14.84 1.82 -2.55
CA LEU A 221 -15.25 0.88 -1.51
C LEU A 221 -15.67 -0.44 -2.16
N ILE A 222 -15.01 -1.54 -1.80
CA ILE A 222 -15.29 -2.86 -2.37
C ILE A 222 -16.12 -3.70 -1.40
N ASP A 223 -17.10 -4.43 -1.93
CA ASP A 223 -17.95 -5.40 -1.22
C ASP A 223 -18.50 -4.91 0.14
N ASP A 224 -18.05 -5.53 1.24
CA ASP A 224 -18.55 -5.29 2.59
C ASP A 224 -18.32 -3.85 3.03
N GLN A 225 -17.29 -3.17 2.49
CA GLN A 225 -17.07 -1.75 2.76
C GLN A 225 -18.21 -0.89 2.22
N LYS A 226 -18.69 -1.18 1.00
CA LYS A 226 -19.83 -0.47 0.42
C LYS A 226 -21.12 -0.78 1.19
N LEU A 227 -21.32 -2.05 1.58
CA LEU A 227 -22.48 -2.43 2.41
C LEU A 227 -22.46 -1.72 3.76
N VAL A 228 -21.32 -1.66 4.45
CA VAL A 228 -21.17 -0.97 5.73
C VAL A 228 -21.43 0.52 5.56
N PHE A 229 -20.81 1.14 4.57
CA PHE A 229 -20.98 2.56 4.27
C PHE A 229 -22.45 2.93 4.06
N GLU A 230 -23.16 2.21 3.19
CA GLU A 230 -24.58 2.47 2.91
C GLU A 230 -25.50 2.11 4.09
N SER A 231 -25.14 1.10 4.87
CA SER A 231 -25.91 0.74 6.06
C SER A 231 -25.81 1.80 7.15
N ILE A 232 -24.66 2.45 7.30
CA ILE A 232 -24.49 3.57 8.24
C ILE A 232 -25.24 4.81 7.73
N LEU A 233 -25.20 5.12 6.43
CA LEU A 233 -26.01 6.22 5.86
C LEU A 233 -27.50 5.98 6.05
N ALA A 234 -27.97 4.74 5.86
CA ALA A 234 -29.36 4.38 6.12
C ALA A 234 -29.72 4.48 7.60
N ALA A 235 -28.82 4.12 8.51
CA ALA A 235 -29.00 4.32 9.95
C ALA A 235 -29.08 5.81 10.29
N ASP A 236 -28.16 6.64 9.78
CA ASP A 236 -28.20 8.09 9.97
C ASP A 236 -29.52 8.71 9.51
N ALA A 237 -30.06 8.29 8.36
CA ALA A 237 -31.37 8.74 7.88
C ALA A 237 -32.52 8.39 8.85
N ARG A 238 -32.46 7.23 9.52
CA ARG A 238 -33.45 6.79 10.54
C ARG A 238 -33.24 7.42 11.92
N SER A 239 -32.11 8.08 12.14
CA SER A 239 -31.74 8.64 13.45
C SER A 239 -32.69 9.74 13.95
N SER A 240 -33.51 10.31 13.06
CA SER A 240 -34.58 11.26 13.40
C SER A 240 -35.76 10.60 14.14
N GLN A 241 -35.97 9.29 13.95
CA GLN A 241 -37.08 8.54 14.56
C GLN A 241 -36.66 7.86 15.87
N LYS A 242 -35.46 7.28 15.86
CA LYS A 242 -34.91 6.53 16.98
C LYS A 242 -33.40 6.61 16.95
N LYS A 243 -32.77 6.80 18.11
CA LYS A 243 -31.31 6.81 18.25
C LYS A 243 -30.70 5.53 17.67
N GLN A 244 -29.67 5.68 16.85
CA GLN A 244 -29.03 4.57 16.13
C GLN A 244 -27.61 4.35 16.64
N VAL A 245 -27.24 3.09 16.82
CA VAL A 245 -25.86 2.67 17.06
C VAL A 245 -25.49 1.59 16.04
N VAL A 246 -24.44 1.85 15.26
CA VAL A 246 -23.88 0.87 14.32
C VAL A 246 -22.54 0.41 14.86
N ILE A 247 -22.34 -0.89 15.00
CA ILE A 247 -21.08 -1.50 15.46
C ILE A 247 -20.49 -2.27 14.29
N VAL A 248 -19.38 -1.78 13.76
CA VAL A 248 -18.64 -2.36 12.65
C VAL A 248 -17.39 -3.05 13.18
N LYS A 249 -17.38 -4.38 13.13
CA LYS A 249 -16.23 -5.20 13.55
C LYS A 249 -15.29 -5.40 12.36
N GLY A 250 -13.99 -5.29 12.58
CA GLY A 250 -13.01 -5.63 11.55
C GLY A 250 -11.58 -5.66 12.09
N GLY A 251 -10.78 -6.62 11.63
CA GLY A 251 -9.36 -6.74 11.95
C GLY A 251 -8.49 -5.60 11.38
N PRO A 252 -7.16 -5.62 11.61
CA PRO A 252 -6.25 -4.76 10.87
C PRO A 252 -6.36 -5.04 9.37
N GLY A 253 -6.35 -3.98 8.56
CA GLY A 253 -6.36 -4.10 7.09
C GLY A 253 -7.72 -4.10 6.44
N THR A 254 -8.82 -4.35 7.17
CA THR A 254 -10.18 -4.36 6.62
C THR A 254 -10.69 -3.02 6.06
N GLY A 255 -9.89 -1.95 6.18
CA GLY A 255 -10.23 -0.61 5.69
C GLY A 255 -11.24 0.16 6.56
N LYS A 256 -11.33 -0.13 7.87
CA LYS A 256 -12.18 0.62 8.83
C LYS A 256 -12.05 2.14 8.68
N SER A 257 -10.83 2.65 8.75
CA SER A 257 -10.56 4.09 8.62
C SER A 257 -10.87 4.64 7.22
N VAL A 258 -10.71 3.82 6.16
CA VAL A 258 -11.07 4.20 4.79
C VAL A 258 -12.59 4.39 4.69
N VAL A 259 -13.38 3.46 5.23
CA VAL A 259 -14.85 3.58 5.30
C VAL A 259 -15.24 4.78 6.16
N ALA A 260 -14.62 4.96 7.32
CA ALA A 260 -14.91 6.06 8.25
C ALA A 260 -14.70 7.45 7.62
N ILE A 261 -13.60 7.67 6.90
CA ILE A 261 -13.31 8.96 6.24
C ILE A 261 -14.20 9.18 5.01
N ASN A 262 -14.45 8.14 4.22
CA ASN A 262 -15.43 8.23 3.11
C ASN A 262 -16.81 8.60 3.63
N LEU A 263 -17.24 7.96 4.73
CA LEU A 263 -18.51 8.24 5.39
C LEU A 263 -18.57 9.69 5.89
N LEU A 264 -17.49 10.20 6.49
CA LEU A 264 -17.43 11.61 6.90
C LEU A 264 -17.65 12.54 5.70
N GLY A 265 -16.93 12.35 4.59
CA GLY A 265 -17.10 13.14 3.37
C GLY A 265 -18.54 13.09 2.85
N ALA A 266 -19.14 11.90 2.83
CA ALA A 266 -20.50 11.67 2.34
C ALA A 266 -21.59 12.26 3.24
N LEU A 267 -21.39 12.30 4.56
CA LEU A 267 -22.30 12.94 5.51
C LEU A 267 -22.19 14.47 5.43
N LEU A 268 -20.98 15.02 5.29
CA LEU A 268 -20.77 16.45 5.09
C LEU A 268 -21.41 16.93 3.78
N ALA A 269 -21.30 16.15 2.70
CA ALA A 269 -21.96 16.44 1.43
C ALA A 269 -23.50 16.46 1.56
N ARG A 270 -24.05 15.71 2.51
CA ARG A 270 -25.48 15.72 2.90
C ARG A 270 -25.83 16.78 3.95
N GLN A 271 -24.92 17.71 4.23
CA GLN A 271 -25.07 18.79 5.22
C GLN A 271 -25.38 18.29 6.64
N ARG A 272 -24.94 17.07 6.98
CA ARG A 272 -25.10 16.51 8.34
C ARG A 272 -24.01 17.08 9.25
N ASN A 273 -24.37 17.36 10.50
CA ASN A 273 -23.40 17.68 11.55
C ASN A 273 -22.68 16.40 12.00
N ALA A 274 -21.70 15.98 11.20
CA ALA A 274 -20.93 14.75 11.40
C ALA A 274 -19.50 15.05 11.86
N ARG A 275 -18.97 14.17 12.70
CA ARG A 275 -17.62 14.31 13.25
C ARG A 275 -16.92 12.97 13.37
N TYR A 276 -15.64 12.95 13.01
CA TYR A 276 -14.73 11.83 13.22
C TYR A 276 -14.11 11.90 14.61
N VAL A 277 -14.21 10.80 15.34
CA VAL A 277 -13.76 10.67 16.72
C VAL A 277 -12.72 9.58 16.81
N SER A 278 -11.59 9.87 17.43
CA SER A 278 -10.61 8.85 17.80
C SER A 278 -9.91 9.24 19.10
N LYS A 279 -9.70 8.27 19.99
CA LYS A 279 -8.90 8.49 21.21
C LYS A 279 -7.45 8.81 20.85
N ASN A 280 -6.89 8.14 19.84
CA ASN A 280 -5.52 8.40 19.45
C ASN A 280 -5.41 9.78 18.79
N ALA A 281 -4.44 10.57 19.23
CA ALA A 281 -4.22 11.91 18.68
C ALA A 281 -3.43 11.86 17.35
N ALA A 282 -2.57 10.86 17.16
CA ALA A 282 -1.69 10.77 15.99
C ALA A 282 -2.46 10.77 14.64
N PRO A 283 -3.47 9.89 14.41
CA PRO A 283 -4.21 9.92 13.14
C PRO A 283 -4.94 11.25 12.91
N ARG A 284 -5.53 11.82 13.97
CA ARG A 284 -6.24 13.10 13.89
C ARG A 284 -5.29 14.22 13.49
N ALA A 285 -4.15 14.35 14.17
CA ALA A 285 -3.16 15.38 13.86
C ALA A 285 -2.64 15.26 12.42
N VAL A 286 -2.37 14.04 11.95
CA VAL A 286 -1.91 13.81 10.57
C VAL A 286 -2.99 14.20 9.55
N TYR A 287 -4.25 13.83 9.77
CA TYR A 287 -5.34 14.25 8.89
C TYR A 287 -5.54 15.77 8.91
N GLU A 288 -5.52 16.40 10.09
CA GLU A 288 -5.62 17.86 10.23
C GLU A 288 -4.48 18.59 9.50
N ALA A 289 -3.25 18.08 9.59
CA ALA A 289 -2.10 18.63 8.87
C ALA A 289 -2.28 18.51 7.34
N LYS A 290 -2.78 17.38 6.84
CA LYS A 290 -3.04 17.16 5.40
C LYS A 290 -4.16 18.03 4.84
N LEU A 291 -5.11 18.42 5.68
CA LEU A 291 -6.22 19.30 5.32
C LEU A 291 -5.86 20.80 5.40
N THR A 292 -4.76 21.13 6.07
CA THR A 292 -4.28 22.51 6.19
C THR A 292 -3.94 23.07 4.81
N GLY A 293 -4.43 24.27 4.51
CA GLY A 293 -4.31 24.91 3.19
C GLY A 293 -5.49 24.63 2.25
N ALA A 294 -6.17 23.49 2.39
CA ALA A 294 -7.40 23.18 1.65
C ALA A 294 -8.67 23.61 2.39
N PHE A 295 -8.64 23.59 3.73
CA PHE A 295 -9.76 23.99 4.59
C PHE A 295 -9.32 24.97 5.68
N THR A 296 -10.25 25.75 6.23
CA THR A 296 -9.97 26.66 7.35
C THR A 296 -9.71 25.88 8.64
N LYS A 297 -8.86 26.44 9.51
CA LYS A 297 -8.54 25.82 10.81
C LYS A 297 -9.78 25.55 11.66
N SER A 298 -10.75 26.48 11.66
CA SER A 298 -12.03 26.29 12.35
C SER A 298 -12.76 25.07 11.80
N ARG A 299 -12.95 24.99 10.48
CA ARG A 299 -13.61 23.86 9.82
C ARG A 299 -12.92 22.55 10.15
N ILE A 300 -11.60 22.47 10.05
CA ILE A 300 -10.82 21.27 10.39
C ILE A 300 -11.06 20.83 11.84
N SER A 301 -10.97 21.77 12.79
CA SER A 301 -11.18 21.47 14.22
C SER A 301 -12.61 20.99 14.54
N HIS A 302 -13.59 21.33 13.71
CA HIS A 302 -14.96 20.83 13.85
C HIS A 302 -15.15 19.41 13.31
N LEU A 303 -14.25 18.92 12.44
CA LEU A 303 -14.35 17.61 11.79
C LEU A 303 -13.73 16.48 12.61
N PHE A 304 -12.68 16.76 13.40
CA PHE A 304 -11.94 15.75 14.15
C PHE A 304 -11.99 16.05 15.64
N SER A 305 -12.20 15.03 16.48
CA SER A 305 -12.22 15.21 17.93
C SER A 305 -11.69 14.00 18.70
N GLY A 306 -11.13 14.27 19.88
CA GLY A 306 -10.81 13.24 20.84
C GLY A 306 -12.06 12.71 21.54
N SER A 307 -12.07 11.44 21.93
CA SER A 307 -13.22 10.84 22.64
C SER A 307 -13.53 11.50 23.98
N GLY A 308 -12.54 12.14 24.63
CA GLY A 308 -12.74 12.85 25.90
C GLY A 308 -13.45 14.21 25.80
N ALA A 309 -13.78 14.68 24.59
CA ALA A 309 -14.44 15.97 24.39
C ALA A 309 -15.95 15.95 24.69
N PHE A 310 -16.55 14.77 24.91
CA PHE A 310 -18.01 14.57 24.91
C PHE A 310 -18.64 14.46 26.31
N VAL A 311 -17.88 14.73 27.38
CA VAL A 311 -18.34 14.59 28.77
C VAL A 311 -19.56 15.47 29.09
N GLU A 312 -19.51 16.75 28.68
CA GLU A 312 -20.51 17.77 29.04
C GLU A 312 -21.38 18.19 27.84
N HIS A 313 -21.40 17.38 26.77
CA HIS A 313 -22.19 17.74 25.60
C HIS A 313 -23.68 17.53 25.84
N GLU A 314 -24.47 18.45 25.26
CA GLU A 314 -25.91 18.29 25.19
C GLU A 314 -26.29 17.00 24.46
N PRO A 315 -27.35 16.30 24.89
CA PRO A 315 -27.87 15.15 24.16
C PRO A 315 -28.16 15.52 22.69
N ASP A 316 -27.82 14.62 21.77
CA ASP A 316 -28.14 14.76 20.35
C ASP A 316 -27.62 16.06 19.67
N ALA A 317 -26.55 16.66 20.23
CA ALA A 317 -25.88 17.82 19.66
C ALA A 317 -25.28 17.55 18.26
N TYR A 318 -24.97 16.28 17.95
CA TYR A 318 -24.48 15.84 16.65
C TYR A 318 -25.51 14.97 15.93
N ASP A 319 -25.53 15.08 14.61
CA ASP A 319 -26.30 14.16 13.77
C ASP A 319 -25.64 12.77 13.77
N THR A 320 -24.34 12.73 13.49
CA THR A 320 -23.58 11.48 13.41
C THR A 320 -22.19 11.60 14.05
N LEU A 321 -21.83 10.66 14.90
CA LEU A 321 -20.44 10.45 15.32
C LEU A 321 -19.87 9.20 14.68
N ILE A 322 -18.70 9.34 14.06
CA ILE A 322 -17.93 8.25 13.47
C ILE A 322 -16.75 7.99 14.40
N VAL A 323 -16.82 6.91 15.18
CA VAL A 323 -15.83 6.58 16.19
C VAL A 323 -14.90 5.50 15.68
N ASP A 324 -13.69 5.90 15.28
CA ASP A 324 -12.66 4.97 14.82
C ASP A 324 -11.79 4.45 15.97
N GLU A 325 -11.30 3.22 15.82
CA GLU A 325 -10.54 2.49 16.85
C GLU A 325 -11.29 2.46 18.20
N ALA A 326 -12.60 2.20 18.16
CA ALA A 326 -13.50 2.26 19.32
C ALA A 326 -13.06 1.35 20.48
N HIS A 327 -12.34 0.26 20.18
CA HIS A 327 -11.73 -0.61 21.18
C HIS A 327 -10.80 0.13 22.15
N ARG A 328 -10.33 1.33 21.78
CA ARG A 328 -9.48 2.19 22.61
C ARG A 328 -10.26 3.04 23.62
N LEU A 329 -11.58 3.16 23.54
CA LEU A 329 -12.35 4.04 24.44
C LEU A 329 -12.14 3.67 25.91
N ASN A 330 -12.09 4.68 26.78
CA ASN A 330 -11.94 4.51 28.23
C ASN A 330 -13.29 4.59 28.95
N GLU A 331 -13.31 4.15 30.20
CA GLU A 331 -14.41 4.46 31.13
C GLU A 331 -14.45 5.98 31.38
N LYS A 332 -13.45 6.53 32.09
CA LYS A 332 -13.42 7.97 32.39
C LYS A 332 -12.49 8.77 31.47
N SER A 333 -12.86 10.04 31.29
CA SER A 333 -12.14 11.08 30.56
C SER A 333 -11.24 11.92 31.48
N GLY A 334 -10.45 12.83 30.89
CA GLY A 334 -9.55 13.74 31.60
C GLY A 334 -8.16 13.18 31.88
N LEU A 335 -7.17 14.08 32.05
CA LEU A 335 -5.76 13.72 32.29
C LEU A 335 -5.60 12.84 33.55
N TYR A 336 -6.44 13.09 34.57
CA TYR A 336 -6.47 12.36 35.84
C TYR A 336 -7.58 11.29 35.91
N ARG A 337 -8.31 11.03 34.81
CA ARG A 337 -9.37 9.99 34.74
C ARG A 337 -10.50 10.23 35.74
N ASN A 338 -10.86 11.49 35.93
CA ASN A 338 -11.82 11.96 36.91
C ASN A 338 -13.03 12.67 36.26
N LEU A 339 -13.03 12.84 34.94
CA LEU A 339 -14.10 13.51 34.22
C LEU A 339 -15.01 12.49 33.54
N GLY A 340 -16.31 12.72 33.62
CA GLY A 340 -17.29 11.84 33.02
C GLY A 340 -17.44 10.49 33.72
N ASP A 341 -18.23 9.63 33.09
CA ASP A 341 -18.65 8.32 33.61
C ASP A 341 -18.16 7.20 32.69
N ASN A 342 -18.55 7.25 31.41
CA ASN A 342 -18.25 6.22 30.43
C ASN A 342 -18.20 6.84 29.02
N GLN A 343 -17.03 6.85 28.36
CA GLN A 343 -16.89 7.48 27.04
C GLN A 343 -17.83 6.90 25.98
N VAL A 344 -18.13 5.60 26.03
CA VAL A 344 -19.07 4.96 25.09
C VAL A 344 -20.46 5.56 25.28
N ARG A 345 -20.92 5.67 26.53
CA ARG A 345 -22.20 6.27 26.89
C ARG A 345 -22.27 7.74 26.51
N GLU A 346 -21.21 8.50 26.78
CA GLU A 346 -21.08 9.93 26.45
C GLU A 346 -21.21 10.17 24.94
N LEU A 347 -20.51 9.37 24.13
CA LEU A 347 -20.58 9.45 22.66
C LEU A 347 -21.98 9.12 22.14
N ILE A 348 -22.60 8.02 22.61
CA ILE A 348 -23.95 7.64 22.20
C ILE A 348 -24.97 8.69 22.63
N ARG A 349 -24.81 9.31 23.80
CA ARG A 349 -25.68 10.38 24.27
C ARG A 349 -25.57 11.63 23.39
N ALA A 350 -24.35 12.03 23.02
CA ALA A 350 -24.10 13.27 22.28
C ALA A 350 -24.60 13.26 20.83
N ALA A 351 -24.97 12.10 20.27
CA ALA A 351 -25.32 11.99 18.85
C ALA A 351 -26.58 11.16 18.57
N ARG A 352 -27.32 11.53 17.53
CA ARG A 352 -28.50 10.78 17.08
C ARG A 352 -28.12 9.43 16.45
N CYS A 353 -27.00 9.41 15.73
CA CYS A 353 -26.38 8.19 15.18
C CYS A 353 -24.92 8.08 15.63
N THR A 354 -24.51 6.93 16.14
CA THR A 354 -23.10 6.65 16.47
C THR A 354 -22.63 5.39 15.75
N ALA A 355 -21.63 5.52 14.88
CA ALA A 355 -21.00 4.40 14.19
C ALA A 355 -19.64 4.09 14.82
N PHE A 356 -19.50 2.94 15.45
CA PHE A 356 -18.27 2.45 16.06
C PHE A 356 -17.54 1.49 15.14
N PHE A 357 -16.27 1.77 14.85
CA PHE A 357 -15.36 0.84 14.18
C PHE A 357 -14.46 0.19 15.23
N VAL A 358 -14.57 -1.13 15.40
CA VAL A 358 -13.98 -1.86 16.53
C VAL A 358 -13.17 -3.07 16.09
N ASP A 359 -12.12 -3.36 16.84
CA ASP A 359 -11.31 -4.58 16.73
C ASP A 359 -11.03 -5.09 18.15
N ASP A 360 -11.80 -6.09 18.59
CA ASP A 360 -11.70 -6.62 19.95
C ASP A 360 -10.33 -7.26 20.23
N ALA A 361 -9.58 -7.63 19.18
CA ALA A 361 -8.25 -8.23 19.26
C ALA A 361 -7.10 -7.19 19.32
N GLN A 362 -7.39 -5.88 19.27
CA GLN A 362 -6.36 -4.81 19.31
C GLN A 362 -6.34 -4.01 20.61
N ARG A 363 -6.81 -4.58 21.71
CA ARG A 363 -6.70 -3.95 23.04
C ARG A 363 -5.24 -3.92 23.49
N VAL A 364 -4.73 -2.72 23.83
CA VAL A 364 -3.31 -2.53 24.22
C VAL A 364 -3.14 -1.76 25.54
N THR A 365 -4.22 -1.51 26.28
CA THR A 365 -4.15 -1.04 27.68
C THR A 365 -5.28 -1.62 28.52
N LEU A 366 -5.05 -1.74 29.83
CA LEU A 366 -6.05 -2.13 30.82
C LEU A 366 -7.31 -1.26 30.82
N LEU A 367 -7.20 -0.02 30.36
CA LEU A 367 -8.27 0.99 30.42
C LEU A 367 -9.19 0.95 29.20
N ASP A 368 -8.82 0.18 28.18
CA ASP A 368 -9.59 0.03 26.96
C ASP A 368 -10.86 -0.78 27.27
N ILE A 369 -12.01 -0.10 27.35
CA ILE A 369 -13.33 -0.69 27.60
C ILE A 369 -14.17 -0.85 26.34
N GLY A 370 -13.85 -0.18 25.22
CA GLY A 370 -14.74 -0.09 24.06
C GLY A 370 -14.84 -1.32 23.16
N HIS A 371 -14.80 -2.52 23.72
CA HIS A 371 -15.01 -3.78 23.00
C HIS A 371 -16.49 -3.95 22.63
N SER A 372 -16.79 -4.77 21.62
CA SER A 372 -18.13 -4.89 21.02
C SER A 372 -19.25 -5.12 22.04
N ALA A 373 -19.00 -5.95 23.07
CA ALA A 373 -19.98 -6.23 24.12
C ALA A 373 -20.30 -5.02 25.00
N GLU A 374 -19.30 -4.19 25.34
CA GLU A 374 -19.50 -2.91 26.04
C GLU A 374 -20.35 -1.95 25.19
N LEU A 375 -19.98 -1.79 23.92
CA LEU A 375 -20.68 -0.90 22.98
C LEU A 375 -22.17 -1.26 22.90
N LYS A 376 -22.46 -2.56 22.76
CA LYS A 376 -23.81 -3.09 22.74
C LYS A 376 -24.54 -2.85 24.07
N ARG A 377 -23.89 -3.09 25.21
CA ARG A 377 -24.49 -2.88 26.54
C ARG A 377 -24.91 -1.43 26.75
N GLN A 378 -24.04 -0.47 26.43
CA GLN A 378 -24.33 0.95 26.58
C GLN A 378 -25.40 1.44 25.60
N ALA A 379 -25.39 0.93 24.36
CA ALA A 379 -26.42 1.24 23.38
C ALA A 379 -27.82 0.76 23.82
N LEU A 380 -27.92 -0.47 24.35
CA LEU A 380 -29.16 -1.01 24.91
C LEU A 380 -29.64 -0.19 26.11
N ALA A 381 -28.73 0.20 27.02
CA ALA A 381 -29.06 1.01 28.19
C ALA A 381 -29.62 2.40 27.82
N LEU A 382 -29.26 2.93 26.64
CA LEU A 382 -29.75 4.20 26.10
C LEU A 382 -30.94 4.04 25.14
N GLY A 383 -31.50 2.83 24.99
CA GLY A 383 -32.67 2.57 24.15
C GLY A 383 -32.40 2.71 22.64
N ALA A 384 -31.14 2.67 22.22
CA ALA A 384 -30.78 2.80 20.81
C ALA A 384 -31.10 1.53 20.02
N GLU A 385 -31.40 1.69 18.74
CA GLU A 385 -31.44 0.59 17.77
C GLU A 385 -30.02 0.21 17.37
N ILE A 386 -29.71 -1.08 17.40
CA ILE A 386 -28.34 -1.58 17.20
C ILE A 386 -28.26 -2.35 15.88
N THR A 387 -27.34 -1.93 15.02
CA THR A 387 -26.96 -2.67 13.81
C THR A 387 -25.53 -3.18 13.99
N GLU A 388 -25.31 -4.49 13.93
CA GLU A 388 -23.97 -5.09 13.93
C GLU A 388 -23.59 -5.49 12.51
N LEU A 389 -22.39 -5.09 12.08
CA LEU A 389 -21.83 -5.35 10.76
C LEU A 389 -20.40 -5.85 10.90
N ASP A 390 -19.95 -6.62 9.92
CA ASP A 390 -18.59 -7.13 9.85
C ASP A 390 -17.91 -6.66 8.56
N LEU A 391 -16.67 -6.19 8.68
CA LEU A 391 -15.78 -6.01 7.55
C LEU A 391 -14.85 -7.22 7.48
N ALA A 392 -15.07 -8.07 6.48
CA ALA A 392 -14.18 -9.18 6.21
C ALA A 392 -12.77 -8.69 5.84
N SER A 393 -11.75 -9.51 6.14
CA SER A 393 -10.34 -9.18 5.94
C SER A 393 -10.07 -8.63 4.54
N GLN A 394 -9.52 -7.42 4.49
CA GLN A 394 -8.83 -6.88 3.33
C GLN A 394 -7.35 -6.83 3.69
N PHE A 395 -6.49 -7.27 2.78
CA PHE A 395 -5.11 -7.56 3.12
C PHE A 395 -4.31 -6.28 3.40
N ARG A 396 -3.50 -6.31 4.46
CA ARG A 396 -2.35 -5.41 4.66
C ARG A 396 -1.08 -6.15 4.25
N CYS A 397 0.07 -5.46 4.23
CA CYS A 397 1.38 -6.09 4.00
C CYS A 397 1.49 -6.71 2.59
N ASN A 398 1.30 -5.87 1.57
CA ASN A 398 1.38 -6.22 0.16
C ASN A 398 0.44 -7.34 -0.32
N GLY A 399 -0.65 -7.64 0.40
CA GLY A 399 -1.60 -8.67 0.01
C GLY A 399 -1.39 -10.04 0.63
N SER A 400 -0.36 -10.20 1.47
CA SER A 400 -0.06 -11.47 2.13
C SER A 400 -0.97 -11.68 3.34
N ASP A 401 -2.11 -12.38 3.16
CA ASP A 401 -2.85 -12.97 4.29
C ASP A 401 -1.94 -13.86 5.13
N ASP A 402 -1.00 -14.49 4.43
CA ASP A 402 0.00 -15.35 5.02
C ASP A 402 0.82 -14.62 6.05
N TYR A 403 1.22 -13.37 5.83
CA TYR A 403 1.93 -12.57 6.82
C TYR A 403 1.09 -12.29 8.08
N LEU A 404 -0.16 -11.83 7.95
CA LEU A 404 -0.98 -11.51 9.14
C LEU A 404 -1.34 -12.77 9.93
N SER A 405 -1.74 -13.83 9.23
CA SER A 405 -2.06 -15.12 9.84
C SER A 405 -0.82 -15.76 10.46
N TRP A 406 0.34 -15.68 9.79
CA TRP A 406 1.63 -16.08 10.35
C TRP A 406 2.00 -15.26 11.56
N LEU A 407 1.80 -13.96 11.55
CA LEU A 407 2.14 -13.08 12.66
C LEU A 407 1.28 -13.37 13.88
N ASP A 408 -0.04 -13.57 13.67
CA ASP A 408 -0.99 -13.97 14.72
C ASP A 408 -0.55 -15.27 15.41
N ASN A 409 -0.16 -16.27 14.61
CA ASN A 409 0.29 -17.56 15.11
C ASN A 409 1.67 -17.46 15.76
N THR A 410 2.60 -16.78 15.11
CA THR A 410 3.99 -16.62 15.55
C THR A 410 4.05 -15.88 16.88
N LEU A 411 3.24 -14.82 17.07
CA LEU A 411 3.13 -14.09 18.34
C LEU A 411 2.19 -14.75 19.37
N GLY A 412 1.56 -15.87 19.03
CA GLY A 412 0.62 -16.58 19.91
C GLY A 412 -0.59 -15.72 20.31
N VAL A 413 -1.07 -14.90 19.38
CA VAL A 413 -2.32 -14.11 19.51
C VAL A 413 -3.52 -14.98 19.15
N ARG A 414 -3.38 -15.77 18.08
CA ARG A 414 -4.39 -16.72 17.60
C ARG A 414 -3.70 -17.81 16.79
N GLU A 415 -4.05 -19.07 17.03
CA GLU A 415 -3.56 -20.17 16.21
C GLU A 415 -4.10 -20.07 14.78
N THR A 416 -3.23 -20.24 13.79
CA THR A 416 -3.59 -20.24 12.38
C THR A 416 -2.88 -21.39 11.65
N ALA A 417 -3.36 -21.75 10.46
CA ALA A 417 -2.71 -22.78 9.64
C ALA A 417 -1.33 -22.32 9.10
N ASN A 418 -1.05 -21.02 9.14
CA ASN A 418 0.09 -20.41 8.49
C ASN A 418 1.24 -20.32 9.48
N ILE A 419 1.97 -21.42 9.62
CA ILE A 419 3.06 -21.56 10.58
C ILE A 419 4.40 -21.05 10.04
N MET A 420 4.55 -20.95 8.72
CA MET A 420 5.77 -20.49 8.03
C MET A 420 5.42 -19.31 7.13
N LEU A 421 6.35 -18.36 7.01
CA LEU A 421 6.22 -17.22 6.08
C LEU A 421 7.17 -17.39 4.90
N ASP A 422 6.65 -17.30 3.68
CA ASP A 422 7.46 -17.05 2.50
C ASP A 422 7.81 -15.55 2.42
N THR A 423 9.11 -15.26 2.34
CA THR A 423 9.61 -13.87 2.30
C THR A 423 9.65 -13.28 0.88
N GLY A 424 9.29 -14.07 -0.14
CA GLY A 424 9.14 -13.58 -1.52
C GLY A 424 8.02 -12.56 -1.69
N ASP A 425 6.90 -12.74 -0.97
CA ASP A 425 5.71 -11.89 -1.11
C ASP A 425 5.72 -10.65 -0.19
N TYR A 426 6.45 -10.74 0.92
CA TYR A 426 6.59 -9.67 1.90
C TYR A 426 7.99 -9.65 2.52
N ASP A 427 8.67 -8.50 2.44
CA ASP A 427 10.06 -8.33 2.88
C ASP A 427 10.15 -8.31 4.41
N PHE A 428 10.13 -9.50 5.01
CA PHE A 428 10.31 -9.71 6.44
C PHE A 428 11.74 -10.17 6.76
N ARG A 429 12.43 -9.48 7.68
CA ARG A 429 13.80 -9.85 8.08
C ARG A 429 14.01 -9.75 9.58
N VAL A 430 14.76 -10.70 10.14
CA VAL A 430 15.23 -10.67 11.53
C VAL A 430 16.70 -10.23 11.55
N MET A 431 16.93 -9.00 11.98
CA MET A 431 18.23 -8.34 12.03
C MET A 431 19.02 -8.73 13.28
N ASP A 432 20.34 -8.85 13.16
CA ASP A 432 21.23 -9.14 14.29
C ASP A 432 21.59 -7.90 15.11
N SER A 433 21.41 -6.70 14.53
CA SER A 433 21.77 -5.43 15.17
C SER A 433 20.66 -4.38 15.02
N PRO A 434 20.35 -3.63 16.10
CA PRO A 434 19.44 -2.48 16.03
C PRO A 434 20.03 -1.34 15.17
N ALA A 435 21.36 -1.24 15.05
CA ALA A 435 22.02 -0.25 14.20
C ALA A 435 21.82 -0.56 12.71
N GLU A 436 21.98 -1.83 12.32
CA GLU A 436 21.71 -2.29 10.95
C GLU A 436 20.22 -2.15 10.59
N LEU A 437 19.33 -2.53 11.51
CA LEU A 437 17.90 -2.34 11.38
C LEU A 437 17.57 -0.87 11.04
N HIS A 438 18.11 0.05 11.83
CA HIS A 438 17.84 1.47 11.70
C HIS A 438 18.46 2.05 10.42
N ALA A 439 19.66 1.62 10.04
CA ALA A 439 20.32 2.03 8.80
C ALA A 439 19.53 1.57 7.56
N LEU A 440 19.04 0.33 7.55
CA LEU A 440 18.19 -0.19 6.48
C LEU A 440 16.89 0.61 6.36
N VAL A 441 16.23 0.90 7.49
CA VAL A 441 15.02 1.73 7.49
C VAL A 441 15.30 3.13 6.99
N ALA A 442 16.41 3.76 7.38
CA ALA A 442 16.81 5.08 6.87
C ALA A 442 17.07 5.07 5.36
N LEU A 443 17.71 4.02 4.84
CA LEU A 443 17.90 3.82 3.39
C LEU A 443 16.56 3.73 2.65
N LYS A 444 15.62 2.93 3.17
CA LYS A 444 14.27 2.82 2.59
C LYS A 444 13.49 4.14 2.71
N ASN A 445 13.71 4.90 3.79
CA ASN A 445 13.09 6.19 4.01
C ASN A 445 13.55 7.24 3.00
N ALA A 446 14.81 7.22 2.57
CA ALA A 446 15.37 8.21 1.65
C ALA A 446 14.66 8.31 0.30
N ALA A 447 13.87 7.29 -0.09
CA ALA A 447 13.11 7.30 -1.33
C ALA A 447 11.86 8.19 -1.28
N ASN A 448 11.16 8.26 -0.14
CA ASN A 448 9.84 8.90 -0.07
C ASN A 448 9.39 9.35 1.33
N ASP A 449 10.27 9.30 2.33
CA ASP A 449 10.02 9.64 3.73
C ASP A 449 8.92 8.83 4.44
N ARG A 450 8.65 7.59 4.00
CA ARG A 450 7.58 6.72 4.54
C ARG A 450 8.08 5.50 5.31
N SER A 451 9.26 5.55 5.89
CA SER A 451 9.79 4.43 6.70
C SER A 451 10.26 4.91 8.06
N ARG A 452 9.93 4.17 9.13
CA ARG A 452 10.27 4.56 10.51
C ARG A 452 10.64 3.35 11.37
N VAL A 453 11.44 3.58 12.40
CA VAL A 453 11.73 2.59 13.44
C VAL A 453 10.80 2.82 14.63
N VAL A 454 10.19 1.75 15.12
CA VAL A 454 9.32 1.74 16.30
C VAL A 454 9.79 0.68 17.29
N ALA A 455 9.41 0.81 18.54
CA ALA A 455 9.78 -0.12 19.59
C ALA A 455 8.67 -0.36 20.61
N GLY A 456 8.73 -1.50 21.29
CA GLY A 456 7.96 -1.71 22.52
C GLY A 456 8.33 -0.69 23.59
N TYR A 457 7.40 -0.34 24.49
CA TYR A 457 7.61 0.69 25.50
C TYR A 457 8.42 0.16 26.71
N CYS A 458 9.68 -0.23 26.47
CA CYS A 458 10.56 -0.85 27.47
C CYS A 458 11.61 0.09 28.07
N TRP A 459 11.95 1.17 27.36
CA TRP A 459 12.99 2.11 27.78
C TRP A 459 12.42 3.34 28.48
N ALA A 460 13.17 3.87 29.44
CA ALA A 460 12.85 5.13 30.08
C ALA A 460 12.89 6.29 29.06
N TRP A 461 12.34 7.44 29.45
CA TRP A 461 12.32 8.65 28.63
C TRP A 461 13.02 9.82 29.33
N PRO A 462 14.34 9.72 29.61
CA PRO A 462 15.13 10.80 30.19
C PRO A 462 15.18 12.05 29.31
N SER A 463 15.12 11.91 27.98
CA SER A 463 15.19 13.04 27.05
C SER A 463 14.06 14.05 27.24
N LYS A 464 12.92 13.62 27.80
CA LYS A 464 11.80 14.47 28.19
C LYS A 464 12.19 15.60 29.15
N ARG A 465 13.14 15.34 30.03
CA ARG A 465 13.62 16.34 31.02
C ARG A 465 14.94 16.96 30.59
N ASN A 466 15.76 16.20 29.88
CA ASN A 466 17.04 16.65 29.37
C ASN A 466 17.14 16.34 27.87
N PRO A 467 16.88 17.31 26.98
CA PRO A 467 16.89 17.09 25.53
C PRO A 467 18.19 16.52 24.96
N GLN A 468 19.31 16.57 25.71
CA GLN A 468 20.59 15.99 25.29
C GLN A 468 20.73 14.50 25.62
N ALA A 469 19.90 13.96 26.52
CA ALA A 469 19.95 12.55 26.91
C ALA A 469 19.53 11.61 25.77
N TRP A 470 19.99 10.36 25.86
CA TRP A 470 19.55 9.25 25.02
C TRP A 470 18.50 8.44 25.77
N ASP A 471 17.51 7.91 25.05
CA ASP A 471 16.41 7.17 25.68
C ASP A 471 16.58 5.66 25.52
N ILE A 472 16.92 5.24 24.30
CA ILE A 472 17.17 3.85 23.95
C ILE A 472 18.66 3.71 23.71
N GLU A 473 19.33 2.98 24.59
CA GLU A 473 20.76 2.72 24.52
C GLU A 473 21.00 1.21 24.51
N MET A 474 21.78 0.74 23.54
CA MET A 474 22.29 -0.62 23.43
C MET A 474 23.79 -0.53 23.09
N PRO A 475 24.64 -0.31 24.12
CA PRO A 475 26.05 0.01 23.95
C PRO A 475 26.85 -1.03 23.15
N GLU A 476 26.48 -2.31 23.27
CA GLU A 476 27.10 -3.43 22.57
C GLU A 476 26.99 -3.32 21.03
N PHE A 477 26.03 -2.53 20.53
CA PHE A 477 25.88 -2.21 19.11
C PHE A 477 26.24 -0.77 18.75
N GLY A 478 26.74 0.01 19.72
CA GLY A 478 26.93 1.47 19.56
C GLY A 478 25.62 2.20 19.24
N TYR A 479 24.47 1.63 19.60
CA TYR A 479 23.16 2.14 19.23
C TYR A 479 22.59 3.05 20.31
N ARG A 480 22.30 4.29 19.94
CA ARG A 480 21.63 5.28 20.79
C ARG A 480 20.61 6.08 20.02
N ARG A 481 19.39 6.17 20.53
CA ARG A 481 18.28 6.90 19.92
C ARG A 481 17.41 7.56 20.98
N ARG A 482 16.67 8.59 20.56
CA ARG A 482 15.65 9.26 21.37
C ARG A 482 14.27 8.75 20.99
N TRP A 483 13.34 8.79 21.94
CA TRP A 483 11.92 8.68 21.68
C TRP A 483 11.42 9.92 20.93
N ASN A 484 10.36 9.73 20.17
CA ASN A 484 9.67 10.76 19.41
C ASN A 484 8.57 11.54 20.16
N LEU A 485 8.53 11.43 21.48
CA LEU A 485 7.34 11.76 22.26
C LEU A 485 7.21 13.25 22.67
N ASP A 486 8.17 14.11 22.30
CA ASP A 486 8.20 15.54 22.69
C ASP A 486 8.00 16.51 21.51
N GLN A 487 8.95 16.58 20.57
CA GLN A 487 9.00 17.64 19.55
C GLN A 487 7.88 17.54 18.50
N ASP A 488 7.76 16.40 17.84
CA ASP A 488 6.78 16.21 16.77
C ASP A 488 5.48 15.56 17.24
N GLY A 489 5.50 14.98 18.45
CA GLY A 489 4.36 14.35 19.11
C GLY A 489 3.52 13.48 18.16
N SER A 490 2.30 13.95 17.87
CA SER A 490 1.34 13.23 17.04
C SER A 490 1.63 13.26 15.53
N LEU A 491 2.51 14.15 15.07
CA LEU A 491 2.92 14.29 13.67
C LEU A 491 4.20 13.55 13.31
N TRP A 492 4.90 12.97 14.29
CA TRP A 492 6.21 12.33 14.11
C TRP A 492 6.30 11.45 12.86
N ILE A 493 5.29 10.62 12.61
CA ILE A 493 5.34 9.63 11.53
C ILE A 493 5.42 10.25 10.12
N VAL A 494 5.03 11.53 9.98
CA VAL A 494 5.10 12.29 8.73
C VAL A 494 6.11 13.44 8.76
N THR A 495 6.79 13.67 9.89
CA THR A 495 7.79 14.74 10.00
C THR A 495 9.10 14.35 9.30
N PRO A 496 9.65 15.19 8.40
CA PRO A 496 10.97 14.97 7.81
C PRO A 496 12.09 14.88 8.87
N GLY A 497 13.02 13.95 8.69
CA GLY A 497 14.16 13.74 9.61
C GLY A 497 13.80 12.98 10.89
N SER A 498 12.52 12.72 11.15
CA SER A 498 12.08 12.00 12.35
C SER A 498 12.44 10.50 12.33
N VAL A 499 12.93 10.00 11.18
CA VAL A 499 13.51 8.67 11.03
C VAL A 499 14.69 8.44 11.97
N ASP A 500 15.42 9.49 12.37
CA ASP A 500 16.51 9.42 13.35
C ASP A 500 16.05 9.19 14.80
N GLN A 501 14.74 9.11 15.02
CA GLN A 501 14.12 8.82 16.32
C GLN A 501 13.42 7.45 16.28
N VAL A 502 13.02 6.96 17.45
CA VAL A 502 12.24 5.73 17.57
C VAL A 502 10.84 6.07 18.06
N GLY A 503 9.84 5.54 17.36
CA GLY A 503 8.43 5.66 17.71
C GLY A 503 7.94 4.59 18.68
N CYS A 504 6.80 4.83 19.32
CA CYS A 504 6.08 3.79 20.06
C CYS A 504 4.68 3.56 19.47
N ILE A 505 3.94 2.61 20.03
CA ILE A 505 2.59 2.27 19.57
C ILE A 505 1.65 3.48 19.48
N HIS A 506 1.75 4.43 20.41
CA HIS A 506 0.87 5.59 20.43
C HIS A 506 1.04 6.52 19.22
N THR A 507 2.26 6.56 18.67
CA THR A 507 2.62 7.49 17.58
C THR A 507 2.46 6.89 16.19
N CYS A 508 2.21 5.58 16.08
CA CYS A 508 2.02 4.91 14.80
C CYS A 508 0.68 4.17 14.65
N GLN A 509 -0.06 3.91 15.74
CA GLN A 509 -1.34 3.22 15.67
C GLN A 509 -2.37 4.02 14.85
N GLY A 510 -3.02 3.34 13.90
CA GLY A 510 -3.98 3.94 12.96
C GLY A 510 -3.33 4.58 11.72
N LEU A 511 -2.00 4.52 11.61
CA LEU A 511 -1.24 5.04 10.48
C LEU A 511 -0.42 3.91 9.82
N GLU A 512 0.07 4.18 8.62
CA GLU A 512 0.74 3.23 7.74
C GLU A 512 2.10 3.78 7.27
N LEU A 513 3.04 2.87 7.02
CA LEU A 513 4.39 3.13 6.53
C LEU A 513 4.67 2.20 5.35
N ASP A 514 5.57 2.60 4.45
CA ASP A 514 6.08 1.70 3.42
C ASP A 514 6.89 0.56 4.06
N HIS A 515 7.87 0.89 4.90
CA HIS A 515 8.65 -0.09 5.64
C HIS A 515 8.70 0.28 7.11
N VAL A 516 8.67 -0.72 7.99
CA VAL A 516 8.78 -0.52 9.45
C VAL A 516 9.96 -1.30 10.00
N GLY A 517 10.76 -0.67 10.85
CA GLY A 517 11.70 -1.37 11.72
C GLY A 517 11.09 -1.52 13.11
N VAL A 518 11.11 -2.72 13.69
CA VAL A 518 10.53 -3.01 15.01
C VAL A 518 11.61 -3.52 15.95
N ILE A 519 11.83 -2.81 17.04
CA ILE A 519 12.67 -3.26 18.15
C ILE A 519 11.78 -3.93 19.20
N ILE A 520 11.95 -5.23 19.36
CA ILE A 520 11.30 -6.02 20.41
C ILE A 520 12.13 -5.95 21.69
N GLY A 521 11.57 -5.29 22.69
CA GLY A 521 12.17 -5.12 23.99
C GLY A 521 12.12 -6.39 24.86
N PRO A 522 12.73 -6.32 26.06
CA PRO A 522 12.89 -7.48 26.94
C PRO A 522 11.57 -7.97 27.58
N ASP A 523 10.45 -7.31 27.31
CA ASP A 523 9.11 -7.68 27.78
C ASP A 523 8.50 -8.87 27.03
N LEU A 524 9.09 -9.28 25.90
CA LEU A 524 8.75 -10.50 25.17
C LEU A 524 10.01 -11.36 24.96
N GLN A 525 9.95 -12.62 25.37
CA GLN A 525 11.06 -13.57 25.34
C GLN A 525 10.59 -14.93 24.82
N PHE A 526 11.53 -15.78 24.41
CA PHE A 526 11.24 -17.18 24.07
C PHE A 526 12.00 -18.13 24.99
N ARG A 527 11.29 -18.97 25.73
CA ARG A 527 11.85 -19.92 26.71
C ARG A 527 11.08 -21.24 26.62
N ASP A 528 11.78 -22.37 26.72
CA ASP A 528 11.19 -23.70 26.80
C ASP A 528 10.14 -23.98 25.70
N GLY A 529 10.42 -23.55 24.47
CA GLY A 529 9.53 -23.75 23.32
C GLY A 529 8.28 -22.86 23.29
N ARG A 530 8.17 -21.85 24.16
CA ARG A 530 7.01 -20.95 24.23
C ARG A 530 7.40 -19.49 24.40
N LEU A 531 6.49 -18.60 23.97
CA LEU A 531 6.58 -17.18 24.26
C LEU A 531 6.31 -16.92 25.74
N VAL A 532 7.16 -16.09 26.34
CA VAL A 532 7.05 -15.64 27.73
C VAL A 532 6.99 -14.12 27.73
N VAL A 533 5.93 -13.58 28.34
CA VAL A 533 5.75 -12.13 28.53
C VAL A 533 6.16 -11.75 29.94
N ASP A 534 7.05 -10.76 30.04
CA ASP A 534 7.48 -10.16 31.30
C ASP A 534 7.14 -8.67 31.30
N ALA A 535 5.91 -8.35 31.71
CA ALA A 535 5.45 -6.96 31.78
C ALA A 535 6.23 -6.11 32.80
N SER A 536 7.03 -6.71 33.69
CA SER A 536 7.88 -5.96 34.62
C SER A 536 9.07 -5.29 33.93
N ARG A 537 9.43 -5.76 32.73
CA ARG A 537 10.50 -5.22 31.88
C ARG A 537 10.07 -4.00 31.06
N ARG A 538 8.79 -3.64 31.10
CA ARG A 538 8.31 -2.39 30.52
C ARG A 538 8.73 -1.20 31.35
N ALA A 539 8.87 -0.04 30.72
CA ALA A 539 9.28 1.17 31.42
C ALA A 539 8.25 1.52 32.51
N ALA A 540 8.72 1.98 33.68
CA ALA A 540 7.82 2.37 34.79
C ALA A 540 6.87 3.53 34.42
N SER A 541 7.22 4.32 33.41
CA SER A 541 6.39 5.38 32.83
C SER A 541 5.26 4.87 31.93
N ASP A 542 5.29 3.59 31.53
CA ASP A 542 4.30 3.00 30.64
C ASP A 542 2.91 2.95 31.29
N GLN A 543 1.98 3.69 30.70
CA GLN A 543 0.60 3.75 31.19
C GLN A 543 -0.22 2.52 30.79
N SER A 544 0.22 1.73 29.80
CA SER A 544 -0.54 0.58 29.30
C SER A 544 -0.67 -0.55 30.32
N VAL A 545 0.38 -0.75 31.14
CA VAL A 545 0.49 -1.79 32.18
C VAL A 545 0.20 -1.28 33.60
N LYS A 546 -0.08 0.03 33.75
CA LYS A 546 -0.33 0.64 35.06
C LYS A 546 -1.62 0.09 35.67
N GLY A 547 -1.47 -0.65 36.77
CA GLY A 547 -2.56 -1.33 37.48
C GLY A 547 -2.38 -2.84 37.55
N LEU A 548 -1.55 -3.44 36.68
CA LEU A 548 -1.29 -4.88 36.68
C LEU A 548 -0.75 -5.39 38.02
N LYS A 549 0.16 -4.64 38.67
CA LYS A 549 0.70 -5.01 39.99
C LYS A 549 -0.38 -5.09 41.09
N ALA A 550 -1.38 -4.22 41.03
CA ALA A 550 -2.48 -4.25 42.00
C ALA A 550 -3.45 -5.39 41.68
N MET A 551 -3.78 -5.59 40.40
CA MET A 551 -4.61 -6.71 39.95
C MET A 551 -3.97 -8.06 40.27
N ALA A 552 -2.66 -8.21 40.07
CA ALA A 552 -1.94 -9.45 40.36
C ALA A 552 -1.99 -9.85 41.84
N LYS A 553 -2.23 -8.91 42.76
CA LYS A 553 -2.46 -9.22 44.19
C LYS A 553 -3.84 -9.82 44.44
N GLN A 554 -4.83 -9.51 43.59
CA GLN A 554 -6.22 -9.95 43.73
C GLN A 554 -6.51 -11.19 42.89
N ASP A 555 -6.07 -11.17 41.63
CA ASP A 555 -6.26 -12.21 40.63
C ASP A 555 -5.00 -12.31 39.74
N PRO A 556 -4.02 -13.13 40.14
CA PRO A 556 -2.77 -13.31 39.41
C PRO A 556 -2.97 -13.83 37.98
N GLN A 557 -3.90 -14.76 37.78
CA GLN A 557 -4.13 -15.40 36.47
C GLN A 557 -4.70 -14.40 35.48
N LYS A 558 -5.70 -13.62 35.88
CA LYS A 558 -6.28 -12.57 35.04
C LYS A 558 -5.28 -11.47 34.73
N ALA A 559 -4.46 -11.06 35.71
CA ALA A 559 -3.41 -10.07 35.49
C ALA A 559 -2.38 -10.57 34.46
N GLN A 560 -1.96 -11.84 34.54
CA GLN A 560 -1.03 -12.44 33.59
C GLN A 560 -1.62 -12.55 32.18
N ALA A 561 -2.83 -13.09 32.03
CA ALA A 561 -3.48 -13.21 30.73
C ALA A 561 -3.65 -11.84 30.03
N LEU A 562 -3.96 -10.81 30.82
CA LEU A 562 -4.11 -9.46 30.31
C LEU A 562 -2.77 -8.79 29.97
N ALA A 563 -1.72 -9.06 30.74
CA ALA A 563 -0.36 -8.66 30.43
C ALA A 563 0.10 -9.27 29.09
N GLU A 564 -0.13 -10.56 28.91
CA GLU A 564 0.18 -11.28 27.67
C GLU A 564 -0.54 -10.68 26.47
N ALA A 565 -1.84 -10.43 26.59
CA ALA A 565 -2.63 -9.81 25.53
C ALA A 565 -2.07 -8.42 25.17
N ILE A 566 -1.79 -7.56 26.16
CA ILE A 566 -1.29 -6.19 25.92
C ILE A 566 0.05 -6.20 25.19
N VAL A 567 0.99 -7.04 25.63
CA VAL A 567 2.34 -7.08 25.03
C VAL A 567 2.30 -7.68 23.63
N LYS A 568 1.62 -8.82 23.44
CA LYS A 568 1.47 -9.44 22.11
C LYS A 568 0.75 -8.52 21.14
N ASN A 569 -0.34 -7.89 21.56
CA ASN A 569 -1.07 -6.92 20.73
C ASN A 569 -0.24 -5.67 20.43
N THR A 570 0.66 -5.26 21.33
CA THR A 570 1.60 -4.16 21.05
C THR A 570 2.46 -4.51 19.84
N TYR A 571 3.20 -5.63 19.91
CA TYR A 571 4.11 -6.02 18.82
C TYR A 571 3.38 -6.36 17.54
N ARG A 572 2.25 -7.05 17.62
CA ARG A 572 1.35 -7.27 16.48
C ARG A 572 0.97 -5.95 15.81
N THR A 573 0.60 -4.93 16.60
CA THR A 573 0.24 -3.61 16.07
C THR A 573 1.44 -2.92 15.41
N LEU A 574 2.64 -3.01 15.98
CA LEU A 574 3.85 -2.40 15.41
C LEU A 574 4.29 -3.09 14.09
N MET A 575 4.29 -4.42 14.07
CA MET A 575 4.75 -5.23 12.94
C MET A 575 3.77 -5.24 11.75
N THR A 576 2.58 -4.67 11.91
CA THR A 576 1.56 -4.51 10.85
C THR A 576 1.49 -3.10 10.28
N ARG A 577 2.46 -2.24 10.60
CA ARG A 577 2.52 -0.86 10.07
C ARG A 577 3.18 -0.78 8.70
N GLY A 578 4.13 -1.67 8.41
CA GLY A 578 4.83 -1.74 7.12
C GLY A 578 3.91 -2.32 6.05
N MET A 579 3.80 -1.63 4.93
CA MET A 579 3.01 -2.08 3.78
C MET A 579 3.83 -2.93 2.82
N LYS A 580 5.15 -2.70 2.74
CA LYS A 580 6.09 -3.37 1.84
C LYS A 580 7.08 -4.28 2.56
N GLY A 581 7.42 -3.96 3.81
CA GLY A 581 8.35 -4.77 4.60
C GLY A 581 8.36 -4.44 6.08
N CYS A 582 8.78 -5.43 6.86
CA CYS A 582 8.92 -5.35 8.31
C CYS A 582 10.25 -5.98 8.73
N TYR A 583 11.11 -5.17 9.35
CA TYR A 583 12.41 -5.59 9.81
C TYR A 583 12.41 -5.62 11.33
N VAL A 584 12.90 -6.69 11.95
CA VAL A 584 12.77 -6.90 13.39
C VAL A 584 14.14 -7.08 14.01
N TYR A 585 14.38 -6.42 15.13
CA TYR A 585 15.48 -6.77 16.04
C TYR A 585 14.89 -7.19 17.39
N CYS A 586 15.34 -8.33 17.92
CA CYS A 586 14.94 -8.81 19.24
C CYS A 586 16.07 -8.63 20.23
N THR A 587 15.79 -7.99 21.37
CA THR A 587 16.72 -7.96 22.50
C THR A 587 16.95 -9.35 23.11
N ASP A 588 16.01 -10.29 22.91
CA ASP A 588 16.14 -11.69 23.30
C ASP A 588 16.57 -12.55 22.09
N LYS A 589 17.78 -13.12 22.15
CA LYS A 589 18.31 -13.96 21.05
C LYS A 589 17.47 -15.22 20.76
N PRO A 590 17.03 -16.00 21.77
CA PRO A 590 16.12 -17.13 21.51
C PRO A 590 14.83 -16.75 20.78
N LEU A 591 14.28 -15.54 21.05
CA LEU A 591 13.15 -15.02 20.30
C LEU A 591 13.50 -14.71 18.84
N ALA A 592 14.66 -14.12 18.56
CA ALA A 592 15.13 -13.91 17.19
C ALA A 592 15.24 -15.23 16.42
N ASP A 593 15.83 -16.26 17.05
CA ASP A 593 16.00 -17.57 16.44
C ASP A 593 14.66 -18.28 16.21
N TYR A 594 13.72 -18.14 17.14
CA TYR A 594 12.33 -18.56 16.95
C TYR A 594 11.70 -17.88 15.73
N LEU A 595 11.77 -16.55 15.61
CA LEU A 595 11.22 -15.85 14.44
C LEU A 595 11.86 -16.32 13.13
N ARG A 596 13.18 -16.53 13.10
CA ARG A 596 13.90 -17.07 11.93
C ARG A 596 13.44 -18.48 11.58
N SER A 597 13.23 -19.34 12.57
CA SER A 597 12.72 -20.70 12.36
C SER A 597 11.32 -20.75 11.72
N ARG A 598 10.59 -19.64 11.76
CA ARG A 598 9.25 -19.49 11.18
C ARG A 598 9.29 -18.90 9.76
N LEU A 599 10.47 -18.74 9.16
CA LEU A 599 10.64 -18.27 7.79
C LEU A 599 11.00 -19.44 6.87
N SER A 600 10.36 -19.51 5.71
CA SER A 600 10.74 -20.43 4.63
C SER A 600 11.92 -19.81 3.87
N ALA A 601 13.01 -20.56 3.70
CA ALA A 601 14.20 -20.06 3.02
C ALA A 601 13.97 -19.90 1.51
N ALA A 602 14.16 -18.68 0.98
CA ALA A 602 14.60 -18.48 -0.41
C ALA A 602 16.13 -18.70 -0.50
N PRO A 603 16.72 -18.99 -1.68
CA PRO A 603 18.16 -19.28 -1.81
C PRO A 603 19.01 -18.14 -1.25
N ALA A 604 20.11 -18.52 -0.59
CA ALA A 604 20.94 -17.70 0.28
C ALA A 604 21.29 -16.29 -0.22
N ALA A 605 21.09 -15.30 0.65
CA ALA A 605 21.69 -13.97 0.52
C ALA A 605 23.21 -14.01 0.79
N PRO A 606 24.02 -13.16 0.13
CA PRO A 606 25.44 -13.03 0.43
C PRO A 606 25.70 -12.31 1.77
N ALA A 607 26.91 -12.56 2.29
CA ALA A 607 27.44 -12.28 3.63
C ALA A 607 27.34 -10.82 4.16
N PRO A 608 27.47 -10.61 5.50
CA PRO A 608 27.17 -9.34 6.16
C PRO A 608 28.12 -8.18 5.79
N ILE A 609 27.52 -7.01 5.57
CA ILE A 609 28.18 -5.73 5.27
C ILE A 609 28.71 -5.12 6.57
N THR A 610 30.00 -4.81 6.64
CA THR A 610 30.60 -4.00 7.72
C THR A 610 30.42 -2.52 7.39
N ILE A 611 29.66 -1.77 8.21
CA ILE A 611 29.38 -0.35 7.99
C ILE A 611 30.29 0.51 8.90
N GLN A 612 31.06 1.43 8.30
CA GLN A 612 31.71 2.56 9.00
C GLN A 612 30.86 3.84 8.88
N PRO A 613 31.02 4.82 9.81
CA PRO A 613 30.09 5.93 9.96
C PRO A 613 30.09 6.90 8.78
N ALA A 614 28.89 7.37 8.43
CA ALA A 614 28.59 8.24 7.30
C ALA A 614 29.27 9.61 7.33
N ALA A 615 29.80 10.01 6.17
CA ALA A 615 30.03 11.40 5.80
C ALA A 615 28.92 11.89 4.85
N LYS A 616 28.68 13.20 4.89
CA LYS A 616 27.52 13.94 4.36
C LYS A 616 27.12 13.63 2.91
N ALA A 617 25.81 13.79 2.68
CA ALA A 617 25.09 13.73 1.42
C ALA A 617 25.91 14.10 0.18
N ALA A 618 26.21 13.09 -0.63
CA ALA A 618 26.52 13.17 -2.05
C ALA A 618 25.55 12.23 -2.79
N ALA A 619 25.48 12.34 -4.12
CA ALA A 619 24.64 11.55 -5.03
C ALA A 619 24.54 10.06 -4.63
N ARG A 620 23.50 9.34 -5.04
CA ARG A 620 23.37 7.89 -4.74
C ARG A 620 24.55 7.14 -5.35
N VAL A 621 25.60 6.89 -4.55
CA VAL A 621 26.85 6.38 -5.10
C VAL A 621 26.92 4.86 -4.99
N ILE A 622 27.04 4.17 -6.13
CA ILE A 622 27.19 2.71 -6.21
C ILE A 622 28.68 2.32 -6.19
N PRO A 623 29.15 1.37 -5.36
CA PRO A 623 30.54 0.91 -5.37
C PRO A 623 30.98 0.37 -6.74
N LEU A 624 32.10 0.87 -7.26
CA LEU A 624 32.68 0.40 -8.51
C LEU A 624 33.65 -0.78 -8.25
N ARG A 625 33.22 -2.01 -8.56
CA ARG A 625 34.11 -3.19 -8.56
C ARG A 625 34.51 -3.53 -9.99
N ARG A 626 35.81 -3.46 -10.31
CA ARG A 626 36.32 -3.98 -11.58
C ARG A 626 36.22 -5.51 -11.60
N VAL A 627 35.90 -6.05 -12.77
CA VAL A 627 35.80 -7.48 -13.05
C VAL A 627 37.00 -7.84 -13.92
N SER A 628 37.77 -8.83 -13.49
CA SER A 628 38.90 -9.34 -14.26
C SER A 628 38.42 -10.09 -15.50
N GLN A 629 39.30 -10.20 -16.51
CA GLN A 629 38.99 -10.95 -17.74
C GLN A 629 38.61 -12.41 -17.45
N GLN A 630 39.23 -13.03 -16.42
CA GLN A 630 38.92 -14.39 -16.00
C GLN A 630 37.51 -14.48 -15.37
N GLU A 631 37.15 -13.59 -14.45
CA GLU A 631 35.80 -13.55 -13.86
C GLU A 631 34.71 -13.31 -14.92
N ARG A 632 35.03 -12.52 -15.97
CA ARG A 632 34.11 -12.30 -17.10
C ARG A 632 33.91 -13.59 -17.92
N LEU A 633 34.99 -14.32 -18.20
CA LEU A 633 34.94 -15.62 -18.90
C LEU A 633 34.18 -16.67 -18.07
N ASP A 634 34.24 -16.60 -16.75
CA ASP A 634 33.53 -17.48 -15.81
C ASP A 634 32.03 -17.12 -15.64
N GLY A 635 31.53 -16.16 -16.43
CA GLY A 635 30.11 -15.82 -16.51
C GLY A 635 29.63 -14.77 -15.51
N MET A 636 30.54 -14.04 -14.86
CA MET A 636 30.15 -12.97 -13.93
C MET A 636 29.36 -11.86 -14.67
N PRO A 637 28.17 -11.46 -14.16
CA PRO A 637 27.42 -10.34 -14.73
C PRO A 637 28.19 -9.03 -14.53
N ALA A 638 28.59 -8.39 -15.62
CA ALA A 638 29.33 -7.15 -15.62
C ALA A 638 28.93 -6.29 -16.83
N VAL A 639 29.21 -4.99 -16.76
CA VAL A 639 28.99 -4.06 -17.87
C VAL A 639 30.33 -3.47 -18.34
N PRO A 640 30.49 -3.19 -19.64
CA PRO A 640 31.73 -2.65 -20.17
C PRO A 640 32.01 -1.24 -19.65
N VAL A 641 33.29 -0.93 -19.46
CA VAL A 641 33.78 0.44 -19.21
C VAL A 641 34.20 1.05 -20.54
N ILE A 642 33.65 2.22 -20.86
CA ILE A 642 33.81 2.89 -22.16
C ILE A 642 34.34 4.30 -21.97
N ASP A 643 35.34 4.68 -22.76
CA ASP A 643 35.72 6.09 -22.93
C ASP A 643 34.83 6.73 -24.00
N LEU A 644 34.01 7.69 -23.58
CA LEU A 644 33.05 8.40 -24.46
C LEU A 644 33.74 9.10 -25.63
N ARG A 645 35.04 9.44 -25.54
CA ARG A 645 35.80 10.06 -26.65
C ARG A 645 36.05 9.11 -27.82
N PHE A 646 36.10 7.80 -27.57
CA PHE A 646 36.38 6.77 -28.59
C PHE A 646 35.10 6.18 -29.22
N ALA A 647 33.93 6.42 -28.63
CA ALA A 647 32.69 5.73 -29.00
C ALA A 647 31.95 6.28 -30.23
N ALA A 648 32.65 7.05 -31.09
CA ALA A 648 32.11 7.82 -32.22
C ALA A 648 31.33 7.03 -33.30
N GLY A 649 31.49 5.70 -33.39
CA GLY A 649 30.81 4.84 -34.37
C GLY A 649 30.10 3.61 -33.80
N HIS A 650 30.08 3.41 -32.48
CA HIS A 650 29.80 2.11 -31.86
C HIS A 650 28.54 2.04 -30.99
N PHE A 651 27.76 3.12 -30.84
CA PHE A 651 26.51 3.10 -30.05
C PHE A 651 25.30 2.46 -30.78
N SER A 652 25.43 2.20 -32.09
CA SER A 652 24.36 1.61 -32.92
C SER A 652 24.16 0.11 -32.70
N ASP A 653 25.15 -0.58 -32.13
CA ASP A 653 25.13 -2.03 -31.87
C ASP A 653 25.62 -2.34 -30.44
N PRO A 654 24.79 -2.93 -29.55
CA PRO A 654 25.20 -3.39 -28.22
C PRO A 654 26.41 -4.33 -28.22
N GLN A 655 26.63 -5.12 -29.29
CA GLN A 655 27.83 -5.96 -29.41
C GLN A 655 29.11 -5.12 -29.53
N ALA A 656 29.03 -3.93 -30.13
CA ALA A 656 30.18 -3.06 -30.30
C ALA A 656 30.70 -2.48 -28.98
N LEU A 657 29.81 -2.25 -28.00
CA LEU A 657 30.18 -1.83 -26.64
C LEU A 657 30.97 -2.93 -25.89
N GLU A 658 30.66 -4.21 -26.15
CA GLU A 658 31.42 -5.33 -25.57
C GLU A 658 32.77 -5.53 -26.26
N THR A 659 32.86 -5.46 -27.59
CA THR A 659 34.12 -5.67 -28.32
C THR A 659 35.14 -4.53 -28.19
N GLY A 660 34.70 -3.32 -27.82
CA GLY A 660 35.57 -2.16 -27.68
C GLY A 660 36.02 -1.86 -26.25
N ALA A 661 35.60 -2.64 -25.26
CA ALA A 661 35.91 -2.42 -23.85
C ALA A 661 37.17 -3.20 -23.42
N GLU A 662 38.08 -2.52 -22.72
CA GLU A 662 39.27 -3.14 -22.10
C GLU A 662 39.04 -3.54 -20.63
N ASP A 663 38.01 -2.98 -20.00
CA ASP A 663 37.67 -3.16 -18.58
C ASP A 663 36.14 -3.41 -18.43
N TRP A 664 35.75 -4.17 -17.40
CA TRP A 664 34.35 -4.38 -17.00
C TRP A 664 34.12 -4.04 -15.53
N VAL A 665 32.90 -3.62 -15.20
CA VAL A 665 32.49 -3.31 -13.82
C VAL A 665 31.28 -4.17 -13.44
N ALA A 666 31.35 -4.79 -12.27
CA ALA A 666 30.23 -5.48 -11.67
C ALA A 666 29.20 -4.46 -11.19
N LEU A 667 27.92 -4.71 -11.49
CA LEU A 667 26.82 -3.93 -10.94
C LEU A 667 26.30 -4.60 -9.65
N PRO A 668 25.69 -3.85 -8.72
CA PRO A 668 25.09 -4.42 -7.53
C PRO A 668 23.98 -5.42 -7.85
N ASP A 669 23.72 -6.34 -6.93
CA ASP A 669 22.77 -7.46 -7.13
C ASP A 669 21.33 -7.01 -7.48
N TRP A 670 20.96 -5.77 -7.17
CA TRP A 670 19.66 -5.19 -7.51
C TRP A 670 19.60 -4.55 -8.91
N ILE A 671 20.71 -4.48 -9.64
CA ILE A 671 20.81 -3.99 -11.03
C ILE A 671 21.33 -5.12 -11.92
N SER A 672 20.42 -5.73 -12.68
CA SER A 672 20.80 -6.73 -13.68
C SER A 672 21.61 -6.08 -14.81
N ALA A 673 22.82 -6.61 -15.06
CA ALA A 673 23.64 -6.23 -16.21
C ALA A 673 22.88 -6.56 -17.51
N LYS A 674 22.78 -5.58 -18.41
CA LYS A 674 22.12 -5.73 -19.72
C LYS A 674 23.07 -5.29 -20.83
N PRO A 675 22.94 -5.84 -22.05
CA PRO A 675 23.85 -5.51 -23.17
C PRO A 675 23.91 -4.02 -23.55
N ASN A 676 22.89 -3.24 -23.20
CA ASN A 676 22.84 -1.80 -23.49
C ASN A 676 23.27 -0.90 -22.32
N LEU A 677 23.78 -1.48 -21.23
CA LEU A 677 24.33 -0.73 -20.11
C LEU A 677 25.85 -0.66 -20.22
N PHE A 678 26.42 0.48 -19.87
CA PHE A 678 27.87 0.67 -19.85
C PHE A 678 28.25 1.71 -18.79
N VAL A 679 29.50 1.69 -18.36
CA VAL A 679 30.06 2.65 -17.41
C VAL A 679 31.02 3.57 -18.13
N ALA A 680 30.94 4.87 -17.87
CA ALA A 680 31.90 5.84 -18.41
C ALA A 680 32.22 6.92 -17.37
N GLN A 681 33.42 7.48 -17.45
CA GLN A 681 33.83 8.59 -16.60
C GLN A 681 33.36 9.92 -17.21
N VAL A 682 32.74 10.77 -16.40
CA VAL A 682 32.31 12.11 -16.79
C VAL A 682 33.35 13.12 -16.32
N ILE A 683 33.88 13.92 -17.23
CA ILE A 683 34.85 14.99 -16.95
C ILE A 683 34.23 16.31 -17.40
N GLY A 684 34.22 17.30 -16.52
CA GLY A 684 33.64 18.62 -16.78
C GLY A 684 32.84 19.16 -15.59
N GLU A 685 32.72 20.48 -15.51
CA GLU A 685 32.06 21.23 -14.44
C GLU A 685 30.62 21.66 -14.79
N SER A 686 30.21 21.54 -16.06
CA SER A 686 28.86 21.93 -16.52
C SER A 686 27.70 21.13 -15.88
N MET A 687 27.99 20.02 -15.19
CA MET A 687 27.01 19.18 -14.48
C MET A 687 27.34 18.98 -12.99
N ASN A 688 28.25 19.77 -12.41
CA ASN A 688 28.87 19.50 -11.11
C ASN A 688 27.91 19.45 -9.90
N ARG A 689 26.69 19.98 -9.99
CA ARG A 689 25.69 19.84 -8.92
C ARG A 689 25.12 18.43 -8.84
N ARG A 690 25.09 17.70 -9.96
CA ARG A 690 24.56 16.32 -10.04
C ARG A 690 25.67 15.28 -10.23
N ILE A 691 26.71 15.62 -10.98
CA ILE A 691 27.79 14.72 -11.37
C ILE A 691 29.11 15.44 -11.08
N PRO A 692 29.82 15.06 -10.00
CA PRO A 692 31.17 15.59 -9.76
C PRO A 692 32.09 15.32 -10.94
N SER A 693 32.96 16.27 -11.30
CA SER A 693 33.97 16.05 -12.34
C SER A 693 34.89 14.89 -11.97
N GLY A 694 35.12 13.97 -12.91
CA GLY A 694 35.86 12.73 -12.71
C GLY A 694 35.03 11.58 -12.13
N ALA A 695 33.72 11.74 -11.93
CA ALA A 695 32.86 10.67 -11.45
C ALA A 695 32.61 9.61 -12.52
N TRP A 696 32.54 8.35 -12.10
CA TRP A 696 32.08 7.25 -12.94
C TRP A 696 30.56 7.22 -12.94
N CYS A 697 29.93 7.01 -14.09
CA CYS A 697 28.48 7.00 -14.21
C CYS A 697 28.02 5.76 -14.97
N LEU A 698 26.89 5.20 -14.56
CA LEU A 698 26.20 4.13 -15.27
C LEU A 698 25.26 4.76 -16.30
N PHE A 699 25.37 4.31 -17.55
CA PHE A 699 24.58 4.79 -18.67
C PHE A 699 23.77 3.66 -19.30
N ARG A 700 22.67 4.06 -19.94
CA ARG A 700 21.91 3.22 -20.87
C ARG A 700 22.05 3.78 -22.29
N ALA A 701 22.58 2.97 -23.21
CA ALA A 701 22.62 3.31 -24.63
C ALA A 701 21.21 3.26 -25.24
N ARG A 702 20.93 4.19 -26.18
CA ARG A 702 19.65 4.35 -26.90
C ARG A 702 18.41 4.28 -25.99
N PRO A 703 18.21 5.27 -25.11
CA PRO A 703 17.03 5.30 -24.25
C PRO A 703 15.73 5.39 -25.08
N ALA A 704 14.79 4.48 -24.80
CA ALA A 704 13.43 4.51 -25.33
C ALA A 704 12.49 5.31 -24.42
N GLY A 705 11.47 5.94 -25.01
CA GLY A 705 10.48 6.74 -24.29
C GLY A 705 10.88 8.22 -24.13
N THR A 706 10.21 8.94 -23.22
CA THR A 706 10.48 10.36 -23.00
C THR A 706 11.85 10.62 -22.39
N ARG A 707 12.51 11.68 -22.87
CA ARG A 707 13.82 12.17 -22.42
C ARG A 707 13.70 13.42 -21.55
N GLU A 708 12.49 13.96 -21.40
CA GLU A 708 12.23 15.21 -20.69
C GLU A 708 12.71 15.15 -19.23
N GLY A 709 13.54 16.10 -18.83
CA GLY A 709 14.11 16.22 -17.49
C GLY A 709 15.21 15.21 -17.14
N LYS A 710 15.59 14.33 -18.07
CA LYS A 710 16.66 13.33 -17.85
C LYS A 710 18.04 13.91 -18.18
N VAL A 711 19.07 13.36 -17.53
CA VAL A 711 20.46 13.62 -17.91
C VAL A 711 20.83 12.71 -19.07
N VAL A 712 21.23 13.29 -20.18
CA VAL A 712 21.52 12.56 -21.41
C VAL A 712 22.90 12.93 -21.96
N VAL A 713 23.51 11.98 -22.65
CA VAL A 713 24.68 12.21 -23.49
C VAL A 713 24.19 12.46 -24.91
N VAL A 714 24.60 13.60 -25.46
CA VAL A 714 24.24 14.04 -26.80
C VAL A 714 25.49 14.11 -27.65
N GLN A 715 25.40 13.60 -28.88
CA GLN A 715 26.38 13.82 -29.93
C GLN A 715 25.94 14.98 -30.82
N HIS A 716 26.84 15.93 -31.09
CA HIS A 716 26.58 17.01 -32.05
C HIS A 716 27.81 17.30 -32.94
N ARG A 717 27.62 17.33 -34.27
CA ARG A 717 28.75 17.51 -35.21
C ARG A 717 29.33 18.92 -35.26
N SER A 718 28.54 19.94 -34.95
CA SER A 718 28.91 21.37 -35.10
C SER A 718 29.13 22.09 -33.77
N ILE A 719 28.98 21.40 -32.63
CA ILE A 719 29.20 21.97 -31.30
C ILE A 719 30.27 21.13 -30.60
N ALA A 720 31.45 21.71 -30.40
CA ALA A 720 32.45 21.14 -29.52
C ALA A 720 32.05 21.44 -28.08
N ASP A 721 32.12 20.44 -27.20
CA ASP A 721 31.92 20.64 -25.77
C ASP A 721 32.96 21.67 -25.26
N PRO A 722 32.54 22.79 -24.66
CA PRO A 722 33.46 23.89 -24.30
C PRO A 722 34.54 23.49 -23.30
N GLU A 723 34.33 22.41 -22.55
CA GLU A 723 35.23 21.98 -21.47
C GLU A 723 36.19 20.88 -21.95
N THR A 724 35.71 19.97 -22.80
CA THR A 724 36.47 18.78 -23.22
C THR A 724 36.94 18.83 -24.67
N GLY A 725 36.44 19.77 -25.48
CA GLY A 725 36.69 19.85 -26.92
C GLY A 725 36.12 18.66 -27.72
N GLY A 726 35.34 17.78 -27.07
CA GLY A 726 34.78 16.57 -27.66
C GLY A 726 33.47 16.81 -28.41
N GLN A 727 33.06 15.82 -29.22
CA GLN A 727 31.78 15.83 -29.95
C GLN A 727 30.57 15.39 -29.11
N TYR A 728 30.79 15.10 -27.83
CA TYR A 728 29.78 14.64 -26.88
C TYR A 728 29.65 15.62 -25.72
N THR A 729 28.41 15.92 -25.34
CA THR A 729 28.14 16.70 -24.12
C THR A 729 27.06 16.02 -23.29
N ILE A 730 27.16 16.18 -21.97
CA ILE A 730 26.19 15.67 -21.00
C ILE A 730 25.40 16.83 -20.40
N LYS A 731 24.07 16.80 -20.53
CA LYS A 731 23.17 17.89 -20.11
C LYS A 731 21.79 17.36 -19.69
N VAL A 732 21.02 18.18 -18.99
CA VAL A 732 19.59 17.89 -18.72
C VAL A 732 18.79 18.21 -19.97
N TYR A 733 18.07 17.23 -20.51
CA TYR A 733 17.27 17.36 -21.73
C TYR A 733 15.92 18.00 -21.45
N SER A 734 15.53 18.95 -22.29
CA SER A 734 14.17 19.52 -22.32
C SER A 734 13.75 19.79 -23.76
N SER A 735 12.48 19.58 -24.10
CA SER A 735 11.97 19.78 -25.45
C SER A 735 10.57 20.38 -25.49
N GLU A 736 10.37 21.29 -26.44
CA GLU A 736 9.06 21.85 -26.80
C GLU A 736 8.55 21.16 -28.08
N LYS A 737 7.30 20.72 -28.06
CA LYS A 737 6.64 20.04 -29.19
C LYS A 737 5.43 20.84 -29.63
N VAL A 738 5.25 20.96 -30.95
CA VAL A 738 4.03 21.49 -31.56
C VAL A 738 3.32 20.38 -32.32
N ALA A 739 2.01 20.35 -32.24
CA ALA A 739 1.18 19.43 -32.99
C ALA A 739 1.30 19.73 -34.49
N ALA A 740 1.61 18.71 -35.28
CA ALA A 740 1.60 18.80 -36.73
C ALA A 740 0.17 18.62 -37.26
N GLU A 741 -0.13 19.20 -38.42
CA GLU A 741 -1.48 19.18 -39.02
C GLU A 741 -1.96 17.76 -39.40
N ASP A 742 -1.06 16.78 -39.45
CA ASP A 742 -1.33 15.37 -39.73
C ASP A 742 -1.63 14.52 -38.48
N GLY A 743 -1.70 15.14 -37.30
CA GLY A 743 -1.88 14.44 -36.02
C GLY A 743 -0.60 13.88 -35.40
N GLY A 744 0.56 14.13 -36.03
CA GLY A 744 1.88 13.89 -35.44
C GLY A 744 2.32 15.01 -34.48
N TRP A 745 3.49 14.83 -33.86
CA TRP A 745 4.15 15.87 -33.06
C TRP A 745 5.53 16.14 -33.63
N ARG A 746 5.89 17.40 -33.86
CA ARG A 746 7.25 17.81 -34.25
C ARG A 746 7.90 18.57 -33.11
N HIS A 747 9.16 18.26 -32.82
CA HIS A 747 9.96 19.07 -31.90
C HIS A 747 10.23 20.43 -32.55
N THR A 748 9.82 21.52 -31.89
CA THR A 748 10.13 22.88 -32.35
C THR A 748 11.43 23.40 -31.75
N ARG A 749 11.78 22.95 -30.55
CA ARG A 749 12.97 23.39 -29.82
C ARG A 749 13.45 22.30 -28.86
N ILE A 750 14.75 22.02 -28.86
CA ILE A 750 15.42 21.21 -27.85
C ILE A 750 16.35 22.13 -27.05
N VAL A 751 16.29 22.03 -25.73
CA VAL A 751 17.13 22.81 -24.80
C VAL A 751 17.93 21.84 -23.94
N LEU A 752 19.27 21.90 -24.05
CA LEU A 752 20.21 21.17 -23.22
C LEU A 752 20.70 22.08 -22.09
N LYS A 753 20.22 21.83 -20.87
CA LYS A 753 20.48 22.68 -19.71
C LYS A 753 21.69 22.16 -18.93
N PRO A 754 22.71 22.99 -18.63
CA PRO A 754 23.73 22.65 -17.65
C PRO A 754 23.12 22.60 -16.24
N ASP A 755 23.73 21.82 -15.35
CA ASP A 755 23.39 21.79 -13.92
C ASP A 755 24.66 21.97 -13.10
N SER A 756 25.17 23.20 -13.12
CA SER A 756 26.42 23.59 -12.47
C SER A 756 26.19 24.60 -11.35
N SER A 757 27.09 24.60 -10.39
CA SER A 757 27.25 25.66 -9.38
C SER A 757 27.96 26.89 -9.95
N GLN A 758 28.61 26.77 -11.11
CA GLN A 758 29.25 27.88 -11.80
C GLN A 758 28.24 28.61 -12.71
N PRO A 759 28.13 29.95 -12.64
CA PRO A 759 27.12 30.70 -13.37
C PRO A 759 27.40 30.85 -14.88
N ASP A 760 28.61 30.51 -15.33
CA ASP A 760 29.06 30.78 -16.70
C ASP A 760 28.54 29.76 -17.74
N PHE A 761 27.92 28.67 -17.30
CA PHE A 761 27.34 27.66 -18.20
C PHE A 761 25.93 28.05 -18.63
N GLN A 762 25.78 28.36 -19.93
CA GLN A 762 24.48 28.69 -20.53
C GLN A 762 23.80 27.46 -21.16
N PRO A 763 22.45 27.40 -21.18
CA PRO A 763 21.73 26.38 -21.94
C PRO A 763 22.06 26.43 -23.43
N MET A 764 22.18 25.25 -24.06
CA MET A 764 22.31 25.14 -25.51
C MET A 764 20.94 24.88 -26.12
N GLU A 765 20.60 25.62 -27.17
CA GLU A 765 19.31 25.51 -27.85
C GLU A 765 19.51 25.03 -29.28
N ILE A 766 18.67 24.08 -29.71
CA ILE A 766 18.72 23.47 -31.03
C ILE A 766 17.32 23.64 -31.65
N THR A 767 17.25 24.33 -32.79
CA THR A 767 16.00 24.69 -33.48
C THR A 767 15.78 23.83 -34.73
N ALA A 768 14.51 23.64 -35.10
CA ALA A 768 14.09 22.72 -36.15
C ALA A 768 14.50 23.10 -37.60
N GLU A 769 15.11 24.27 -37.83
CA GLU A 769 15.62 24.71 -39.14
C GLU A 769 16.98 24.09 -39.50
N GLU A 770 17.73 23.56 -38.53
CA GLU A 770 19.00 22.84 -38.74
C GLU A 770 18.79 21.37 -39.20
N GLY A 771 17.87 21.15 -40.14
CA GLY A 771 17.40 19.83 -40.57
C GLY A 771 18.47 18.72 -40.64
N ASP A 772 18.19 17.65 -39.89
CA ASP A 772 18.62 16.24 -39.98
C ASP A 772 20.12 15.88 -40.08
N ASP A 773 20.51 14.85 -39.32
CA ASP A 773 21.80 14.12 -39.23
C ASP A 773 22.91 14.66 -38.30
N SER A 774 22.75 15.80 -37.62
CA SER A 774 23.81 16.33 -36.74
C SER A 774 23.62 16.10 -35.24
N PHE A 775 22.39 15.80 -34.76
CA PHE A 775 22.03 15.70 -33.34
C PHE A 775 21.48 14.31 -32.97
N GLU A 776 22.12 13.61 -32.04
CA GLU A 776 21.63 12.33 -31.54
C GLU A 776 21.77 12.22 -30.01
N VAL A 777 20.72 11.73 -29.35
CA VAL A 777 20.80 11.33 -27.94
C VAL A 777 21.29 9.88 -27.88
N VAL A 778 22.57 9.70 -27.60
CA VAL A 778 23.23 8.39 -27.65
C VAL A 778 23.08 7.59 -26.36
N ALA A 779 22.96 8.26 -25.21
CA ALA A 779 22.80 7.60 -23.91
C ALA A 779 22.00 8.42 -22.87
N GLU A 780 21.41 7.71 -21.90
CA GLU A 780 20.74 8.23 -20.71
C GLU A 780 21.60 7.87 -19.48
N MET A 781 21.91 8.85 -18.62
CA MET A 781 22.57 8.58 -17.35
C MET A 781 21.56 8.01 -16.35
N LEU A 782 21.92 6.91 -15.70
CA LEU A 782 21.10 6.25 -14.68
C LEU A 782 21.52 6.64 -13.26
N GLU A 783 22.80 6.50 -12.92
CA GLU A 783 23.34 6.74 -11.56
C GLU A 783 24.83 7.11 -11.60
N VAL A 784 25.34 7.71 -10.51
CA VAL A 784 26.77 7.97 -10.27
C VAL A 784 27.38 6.83 -9.43
N LEU A 785 28.60 6.41 -9.75
CA LEU A 785 29.34 5.31 -9.13
C LEU A 785 30.51 5.85 -8.27
N SER A 786 30.89 5.14 -7.21
CA SER A 786 31.90 5.57 -6.22
C SER A 786 33.21 4.92 -6.56
N THR A 787 34.26 5.73 -6.57
CA THR A 787 35.66 5.29 -6.67
C THR A 787 36.20 4.69 -5.37
N ALA A 788 35.33 4.33 -4.41
CA ALA A 788 35.77 3.79 -3.13
C ALA A 788 36.34 2.37 -3.31
N ALA A 789 37.66 2.32 -3.46
CA ALA A 789 38.59 1.19 -3.62
C ALA A 789 38.61 0.51 -5.01
N LEU A 790 39.47 1.04 -5.88
CA LEU A 790 40.32 0.23 -6.76
C LEU A 790 41.40 -0.50 -5.94
#